data_AF-E9DUR9-F1
#
_entry.id   AF-E9DUR9-F1
#
_cell.length_a   1.000
_cell.length_b   1.000
_cell.length_c   1.000
_cell.angle_alpha   90.00
_cell.angle_beta   90.00
_cell.angle_gamma   90.00
#
_symmetry.space_group_name_H-M   'P 1'
#
loop_
_entity.id
_entity.type
_entity.pdbx_description
1 polymer ?
#
loop_
_entity_poly.entity_id
_entity_poly.type
_entity_poly.pdbx_seq_one_letter_code
_entity_poly.pdbx_strand_id
1 'polypeptide(L)'
;MAIGKAAVPFEPDKDIPSLDGKVILITGGNNGLGKQAVCEYVKHNPKQIWLAARNAAAAQAVVDEIHQYKPDSPIEVLELDLSSFESIRQASKRFLAESDRLDILMLNAGIMAAAPALTENGYELQFGTNHMGHALLTKFLLPILEKTASEPSADVRVVSLSSRAHFLAPKGGIVFESLKTKADEMQAFGRYGQSKLANVLFARQLAAQYPQFTVTAIHPGVVRTNLINGMSGAGIAKRVLGPLASYFFTPVNQGAKNQLWASVAKSVKSGEYYEPVGKKFQGRRALSAFEKNLFRVKKTSDLPLVNLVSSPELSAILMNCCSSVMNSNLFTKAAAPARVIAHAKFGGQPKIRQCLNKGAKLHTAAFRSSPRETCTRVKRNIIPSTKRPFHSTNSLSQKDPYKALGVSKSASASEIKKAYYGLAKKFHPDTNKDPNAKEKFADIQSAYEILSDPKKKEQYDQFGAAGFDPNGAPGGDPFAGAGNPFSGFGGQGGFGAQGGFGGGFNFEDIFSAFTGQQGPFGGRRGARSNPFQQEILVGDNIEVQASITFMEAAKGTSKTISITPLTTCGTCTGSGLKAGTQRSPCKSCNGTGTRLHFMQGGFQMASTCGTCEGTGTTIPKGSECRTCSGNGVVRERKTITIDIPAGIEDGMRLRVDGAGDAPPTGKTADPNTRIQRGDLYVFVRVAKDPKFSREGSNILYTANIPLTTALLGGQVNIPTLDGSVNVKVATGTNTGDKMTLTGMGMKRLGARRGGAGDLRVEFRVNMPKYLSANQRTIVEMLADEMGDKTARRVMNVSSASNNDASNPDSHKNEGFLKSMWHTLTNHPAHQKEGEEKSSADKSDAKKDSKSDNKDNKPKDEPKKSDSGPA
;
A
#
# COMPACT_ATOMS: atom_id res chain seq x y z
N MET A 1 -0.25 -14.40 -13.31
CA MET A 1 -1.70 -14.67 -13.20
C MET A 1 -2.37 -14.19 -14.47
N ALA A 2 -3.22 -14.99 -15.10
CA ALA A 2 -3.98 -14.56 -16.28
C ALA A 2 -5.06 -13.53 -15.93
N ILE A 3 -5.52 -12.74 -16.91
CA ILE A 3 -6.68 -11.85 -16.74
C ILE A 3 -7.94 -12.72 -16.65
N GLY A 4 -8.34 -13.06 -15.42
CA GLY A 4 -9.35 -14.08 -15.16
C GLY A 4 -10.78 -13.60 -15.37
N LYS A 5 -11.40 -14.03 -16.49
CA LYS A 5 -12.86 -14.18 -16.75
C LYS A 5 -13.83 -13.03 -16.40
N ALA A 6 -13.34 -11.86 -15.99
CA ALA A 6 -14.15 -10.74 -15.50
C ALA A 6 -13.57 -9.37 -15.91
N ALA A 7 -12.92 -9.33 -17.08
CA ALA A 7 -12.56 -8.11 -17.79
C ALA A 7 -13.64 -7.81 -18.83
N VAL A 8 -13.86 -6.52 -19.11
CA VAL A 8 -14.68 -6.08 -20.25
C VAL A 8 -14.01 -6.55 -21.55
N PRO A 9 -14.74 -7.15 -22.51
CA PRO A 9 -14.17 -7.45 -23.82
C PRO A 9 -13.73 -6.13 -24.48
N PHE A 10 -12.49 -6.10 -24.96
CA PHE A 10 -11.93 -4.94 -25.65
C PHE A 10 -10.87 -5.41 -26.66
N GLU A 11 -11.10 -5.14 -27.93
CA GLU A 11 -10.23 -5.43 -29.07
C GLU A 11 -9.86 -4.10 -29.73
N PRO A 12 -8.62 -3.57 -29.53
CA PRO A 12 -8.22 -2.25 -30.00
C PRO A 12 -8.60 -1.97 -31.45
N ASP A 13 -8.33 -2.92 -32.35
CA ASP A 13 -8.59 -2.82 -33.79
C ASP A 13 -10.08 -2.64 -34.19
N LYS A 14 -11.02 -2.83 -33.24
CA LYS A 14 -12.48 -2.70 -33.45
C LYS A 14 -13.14 -1.69 -32.51
N ASP A 15 -12.73 -1.67 -31.25
CA ASP A 15 -13.38 -0.91 -30.17
C ASP A 15 -12.78 0.50 -29.97
N ILE A 16 -11.63 0.79 -30.59
CA ILE A 16 -11.15 2.17 -30.75
C ILE A 16 -11.88 2.77 -31.97
N PRO A 17 -12.71 3.82 -31.78
CA PRO A 17 -13.36 4.53 -32.90
C PRO A 17 -12.31 5.28 -33.73
N SER A 18 -12.70 5.83 -34.88
CA SER A 18 -11.78 6.71 -35.61
C SER A 18 -11.38 7.91 -34.75
N LEU A 19 -10.10 8.28 -34.86
CA LEU A 19 -9.47 9.38 -34.13
C LEU A 19 -9.23 10.58 -35.07
N ASP A 20 -9.89 10.61 -36.23
CA ASP A 20 -9.83 11.74 -37.18
C ASP A 20 -10.06 13.08 -36.45
N GLY A 21 -9.15 14.03 -36.66
CA GLY A 21 -9.20 15.34 -36.01
C GLY A 21 -8.79 15.38 -34.52
N LYS A 22 -8.39 14.24 -33.92
CA LYS A 22 -7.98 14.13 -32.51
C LYS A 22 -6.48 14.29 -32.30
N VAL A 23 -6.09 15.06 -31.29
CA VAL A 23 -4.68 15.22 -30.85
C VAL A 23 -4.44 14.44 -29.56
N ILE A 24 -3.33 13.67 -29.53
CA ILE A 24 -3.01 12.72 -28.47
C ILE A 24 -1.61 13.00 -27.92
N LEU A 25 -1.43 13.09 -26.60
CA LEU A 25 -0.13 13.27 -25.94
C LEU A 25 0.14 12.12 -24.95
N ILE A 26 1.27 11.41 -25.13
CA ILE A 26 1.59 10.18 -24.38
C ILE A 26 2.96 10.31 -23.69
N THR A 27 2.96 10.35 -22.35
CA THR A 27 4.22 10.35 -21.60
C THR A 27 4.81 8.94 -21.53
N GLY A 28 6.12 8.81 -21.79
CA GLY A 28 6.80 7.52 -21.85
C GLY A 28 6.44 6.70 -23.09
N GLY A 29 6.09 7.37 -24.21
CA GLY A 29 5.67 6.74 -25.46
C GLY A 29 6.74 5.89 -26.15
N ASN A 30 8.01 5.94 -25.72
CA ASN A 30 9.12 5.22 -26.35
C ASN A 30 9.34 3.78 -25.81
N ASN A 31 8.57 3.33 -24.80
CA ASN A 31 8.79 2.01 -24.21
C ASN A 31 7.50 1.38 -23.65
N GLY A 32 7.47 0.04 -23.62
CA GLY A 32 6.43 -0.75 -22.97
C GLY A 32 5.00 -0.35 -23.35
N LEU A 33 4.19 -0.07 -22.32
CA LEU A 33 2.77 0.30 -22.46
C LEU A 33 2.56 1.58 -23.28
N GLY A 34 3.47 2.56 -23.16
CA GLY A 34 3.41 3.81 -23.92
C GLY A 34 3.62 3.57 -25.41
N LYS A 35 4.67 2.82 -25.78
CA LYS A 35 4.94 2.43 -27.16
C LYS A 35 3.78 1.64 -27.75
N GLN A 36 3.27 0.64 -27.03
CA GLN A 36 2.11 -0.13 -27.51
C GLN A 36 0.90 0.78 -27.76
N ALA A 37 0.61 1.73 -26.86
CA ALA A 37 -0.51 2.65 -27.06
C ALA A 37 -0.33 3.51 -28.32
N VAL A 38 0.88 4.00 -28.62
CA VAL A 38 1.18 4.66 -29.92
C VAL A 38 0.86 3.71 -31.08
N CYS A 39 1.42 2.50 -31.07
CA CYS A 39 1.22 1.52 -32.15
C CYS A 39 -0.25 1.14 -32.38
N GLU A 40 -1.10 1.12 -31.34
CA GLU A 40 -2.54 0.94 -31.53
C GLU A 40 -3.19 2.22 -32.10
N TYR A 41 -3.05 3.40 -31.46
CA TYR A 41 -3.71 4.63 -31.92
C TYR A 41 -3.39 4.98 -33.37
N VAL A 42 -2.14 4.76 -33.81
CA VAL A 42 -1.68 4.97 -35.19
C VAL A 42 -2.57 4.27 -36.24
N LYS A 43 -3.20 3.15 -35.91
CA LYS A 43 -4.12 2.45 -36.81
C LYS A 43 -5.38 3.27 -37.13
N HIS A 44 -5.87 4.07 -36.17
CA HIS A 44 -7.17 4.74 -36.18
C HIS A 44 -7.13 6.22 -36.60
N ASN A 45 -6.13 6.60 -37.42
CA ASN A 45 -6.03 7.91 -38.09
C ASN A 45 -6.13 9.18 -37.21
N PRO A 46 -5.39 9.30 -36.10
CA PRO A 46 -5.33 10.55 -35.32
C PRO A 46 -4.76 11.72 -36.13
N LYS A 47 -5.18 12.96 -35.82
CA LYS A 47 -4.62 14.20 -36.42
C LYS A 47 -3.13 14.32 -36.13
N GLN A 48 -2.73 14.02 -34.89
CA GLN A 48 -1.35 14.15 -34.41
C GLN A 48 -1.16 13.32 -33.13
N ILE A 49 -0.05 12.60 -33.01
CA ILE A 49 0.37 11.92 -31.78
C ILE A 49 1.70 12.52 -31.32
N TRP A 50 1.70 13.07 -30.11
CA TRP A 50 2.90 13.51 -29.42
C TRP A 50 3.45 12.38 -28.55
N LEU A 51 4.56 11.80 -29.00
CA LEU A 51 5.31 10.76 -28.31
C LEU A 51 6.33 11.44 -27.37
N ALA A 52 5.97 11.58 -26.10
CA ALA A 52 6.81 12.27 -25.13
C ALA A 52 7.75 11.32 -24.36
N ALA A 53 9.05 11.62 -24.30
CA ALA A 53 10.05 10.81 -23.60
C ALA A 53 11.29 11.61 -23.17
N ARG A 54 12.00 11.13 -22.14
CA ARG A 54 13.25 11.72 -21.64
C ARG A 54 14.39 11.75 -22.66
N ASN A 55 14.40 10.80 -23.62
CA ASN A 55 15.46 10.69 -24.61
C ASN A 55 14.83 10.75 -26.00
N ALA A 56 15.05 11.86 -26.70
CA ALA A 56 14.48 12.13 -28.01
C ALA A 56 14.94 11.11 -29.08
N ALA A 57 16.22 10.70 -29.08
CA ALA A 57 16.72 9.70 -30.04
C ALA A 57 16.07 8.32 -29.84
N ALA A 58 15.84 7.91 -28.59
CA ALA A 58 15.14 6.67 -28.27
C ALA A 58 13.63 6.74 -28.55
N ALA A 59 13.04 7.93 -28.64
CA ALA A 59 11.69 8.14 -29.14
C ALA A 59 11.66 8.14 -30.68
N GLN A 60 12.62 8.80 -31.33
CA GLN A 60 12.72 8.84 -32.80
C GLN A 60 12.86 7.43 -33.38
N ALA A 61 13.74 6.59 -32.81
CA ALA A 61 13.87 5.19 -33.24
C ALA A 61 12.56 4.38 -33.15
N VAL A 62 11.60 4.76 -32.29
CA VAL A 62 10.26 4.17 -32.23
C VAL A 62 9.33 4.77 -33.27
N VAL A 63 9.45 6.05 -33.60
CA VAL A 63 8.75 6.67 -34.74
C VAL A 63 9.21 6.03 -36.05
N ASP A 64 10.52 5.88 -36.26
CA ASP A 64 11.12 5.26 -37.44
C ASP A 64 10.68 3.79 -37.61
N GLU A 65 10.54 3.04 -36.49
CA GLU A 65 10.01 1.67 -36.48
C GLU A 65 8.51 1.62 -36.86
N ILE A 66 7.74 2.65 -36.49
CA ILE A 66 6.32 2.74 -36.85
C ILE A 66 6.15 3.14 -38.33
N HIS A 67 6.96 4.08 -38.82
CA HIS A 67 6.96 4.50 -40.22
C HIS A 67 7.37 3.38 -41.19
N GLN A 68 8.07 2.33 -40.74
CA GLN A 68 8.32 1.12 -41.54
C GLN A 68 7.04 0.35 -41.93
N TYR A 69 5.95 0.46 -41.16
CA TYR A 69 4.68 -0.24 -41.45
C TYR A 69 3.46 0.67 -41.65
N LYS A 70 3.51 1.93 -41.21
CA LYS A 70 2.55 2.98 -41.61
C LYS A 70 3.30 4.32 -41.78
N PRO A 71 3.86 4.60 -42.99
CA PRO A 71 4.70 5.77 -43.24
C PRO A 71 4.02 7.10 -42.91
N ASP A 72 2.76 7.26 -43.30
CA ASP A 72 2.01 8.52 -43.17
C ASP A 72 1.45 8.77 -41.75
N SER A 73 2.11 8.22 -40.72
CA SER A 73 1.67 8.37 -39.32
C SER A 73 2.13 9.72 -38.76
N PRO A 74 1.21 10.63 -38.34
CA PRO A 74 1.57 11.95 -37.84
C PRO A 74 2.03 11.87 -36.39
N ILE A 75 3.27 11.41 -36.17
CA ILE A 75 3.87 11.22 -34.85
C ILE A 75 5.03 12.21 -34.68
N GLU A 76 4.99 12.99 -33.61
CA GLU A 76 6.04 13.94 -33.25
C GLU A 76 6.68 13.58 -31.91
N VAL A 77 8.00 13.68 -31.87
CA VAL A 77 8.78 13.45 -30.65
C VAL A 77 8.78 14.70 -29.78
N LEU A 78 8.41 14.55 -28.50
CA LEU A 78 8.53 15.59 -27.47
C LEU A 78 9.58 15.16 -26.44
N GLU A 79 10.66 15.92 -26.31
CA GLU A 79 11.59 15.70 -25.21
C GLU A 79 10.95 16.16 -23.90
N LEU A 80 10.85 15.25 -22.93
CA LEU A 80 10.16 15.47 -21.65
C LEU A 80 10.77 14.58 -20.57
N ASP A 81 11.50 15.19 -19.63
CA ASP A 81 11.82 14.55 -18.35
C ASP A 81 10.89 14.99 -17.23
N LEU A 82 10.17 14.02 -16.66
CA LEU A 82 9.22 14.24 -15.56
C LEU A 82 9.90 14.39 -14.19
N SER A 83 11.22 14.22 -14.08
CA SER A 83 12.00 14.62 -12.89
C SER A 83 12.49 16.07 -12.94
N SER A 84 12.32 16.80 -14.05
CA SER A 84 12.74 18.21 -14.17
C SER A 84 11.57 19.13 -14.50
N PHE A 85 11.23 20.05 -13.59
CA PHE A 85 10.16 21.02 -13.81
C PHE A 85 10.46 21.99 -14.97
N GLU A 86 11.74 22.22 -15.30
CA GLU A 86 12.12 23.03 -16.45
C GLU A 86 11.91 22.27 -17.76
N SER A 87 12.28 20.99 -17.84
CA SER A 87 11.94 20.15 -19.00
C SER A 87 10.42 20.08 -19.21
N ILE A 88 9.63 19.91 -18.15
CA ILE A 88 8.16 19.95 -18.22
C ILE A 88 7.65 21.29 -18.75
N ARG A 89 8.20 22.42 -18.29
CA ARG A 89 7.85 23.77 -18.76
C ARG A 89 8.17 23.95 -20.25
N GLN A 90 9.36 23.53 -20.69
CA GLN A 90 9.80 23.66 -22.08
C GLN A 90 8.96 22.78 -23.02
N ALA A 91 8.73 21.52 -22.64
CA ALA A 91 7.87 20.60 -23.37
C ALA A 91 6.43 21.12 -23.50
N SER A 92 5.87 21.66 -22.41
CA SER A 92 4.53 22.27 -22.42
C SER A 92 4.48 23.51 -23.31
N LYS A 93 5.50 24.38 -23.25
CA LYS A 93 5.59 25.58 -24.10
C LYS A 93 5.69 25.21 -25.58
N ARG A 94 6.45 24.16 -25.93
CA ARG A 94 6.54 23.66 -27.32
C ARG A 94 5.19 23.12 -27.78
N PHE A 95 4.58 22.22 -27.00
CA PHE A 95 3.27 21.65 -27.32
C PHE A 95 2.19 22.74 -27.53
N LEU A 96 2.13 23.76 -26.66
CA LEU A 96 1.17 24.86 -26.77
C LEU A 96 1.46 25.85 -27.92
N ALA A 97 2.64 25.80 -28.53
CA ALA A 97 2.98 26.61 -29.70
C ALA A 97 2.73 25.85 -31.02
N GLU A 98 2.83 24.52 -31.00
CA GLU A 98 2.74 23.66 -32.19
C GLU A 98 1.42 22.87 -32.26
N SER A 99 0.60 22.86 -31.20
CA SER A 99 -0.74 22.23 -31.16
C SER A 99 -1.84 23.24 -30.83
N ASP A 100 -2.94 23.15 -31.58
CA ASP A 100 -4.16 23.94 -31.38
C ASP A 100 -5.18 23.28 -30.43
N ARG A 101 -5.05 21.96 -30.20
CA ARG A 101 -6.03 21.08 -29.56
C ARG A 101 -5.33 19.98 -28.73
N LEU A 102 -6.03 19.39 -27.75
CA LEU A 102 -5.61 18.19 -27.04
C LEU A 102 -6.83 17.39 -26.55
N ASP A 103 -7.09 16.23 -27.17
CA ASP A 103 -8.22 15.37 -26.81
C ASP A 103 -7.83 14.28 -25.79
N ILE A 104 -6.66 13.65 -25.94
CA ILE A 104 -6.25 12.51 -25.10
C ILE A 104 -4.88 12.77 -24.46
N LEU A 105 -4.88 12.99 -23.14
CA LEU A 105 -3.67 13.11 -22.32
C LEU A 105 -3.41 11.81 -21.53
N MET A 106 -2.37 11.08 -21.93
CA MET A 106 -2.01 9.77 -21.39
C MET A 106 -0.78 9.89 -20.47
N LEU A 107 -1.03 9.98 -19.15
CA LEU A 107 -0.03 10.12 -18.09
C LEU A 107 0.53 8.72 -17.72
N ASN A 108 1.26 8.12 -18.65
CA ASN A 108 1.70 6.73 -18.66
C ASN A 108 3.12 6.50 -18.09
N ALA A 109 3.99 7.50 -18.13
CA ALA A 109 5.38 7.34 -17.70
C ALA A 109 5.54 7.02 -16.20
N GLY A 110 6.74 6.57 -15.84
CA GLY A 110 7.14 6.43 -14.45
C GLY A 110 8.34 5.50 -14.23
N ILE A 111 8.67 5.33 -12.95
CA ILE A 111 9.75 4.50 -12.43
C ILE A 111 9.24 3.70 -11.22
N MET A 112 9.87 2.56 -10.91
CA MET A 112 9.39 1.59 -9.91
C MET A 112 10.53 1.00 -9.08
N ALA A 113 10.34 0.97 -7.76
CA ALA A 113 11.30 0.49 -6.76
C ALA A 113 12.71 1.07 -6.94
N ALA A 114 12.80 2.37 -7.25
CA ALA A 114 14.06 3.09 -7.34
C ALA A 114 14.72 3.24 -5.96
N ALA A 115 16.06 3.33 -5.95
CA ALA A 115 16.85 3.67 -4.78
C ALA A 115 16.43 5.04 -4.18
N PRO A 116 16.67 5.31 -2.89
CA PRO A 116 16.34 6.59 -2.28
C PRO A 116 17.11 7.74 -2.96
N ALA A 117 16.39 8.70 -3.49
CA ALA A 117 16.95 9.79 -4.29
C ALA A 117 15.97 10.98 -4.35
N LEU A 118 16.46 12.12 -4.83
CA LEU A 118 15.66 13.31 -5.10
C LEU A 118 15.61 13.60 -6.61
N THR A 119 14.56 14.29 -7.04
CA THR A 119 14.54 15.04 -8.31
C THR A 119 15.37 16.34 -8.18
N GLU A 120 15.66 16.99 -9.31
CA GLU A 120 16.30 18.31 -9.35
C GLU A 120 15.54 19.35 -8.51
N ASN A 121 14.21 19.26 -8.50
CA ASN A 121 13.34 20.15 -7.72
C ASN A 121 13.12 19.65 -6.26
N GLY A 122 13.98 18.76 -5.78
CA GLY A 122 14.03 18.32 -4.39
C GLY A 122 12.83 17.50 -3.92
N TYR A 123 12.15 16.76 -4.80
CA TYR A 123 11.10 15.81 -4.41
C TYR A 123 11.64 14.37 -4.37
N GLU A 124 11.08 13.48 -3.55
CA GLU A 124 11.40 12.04 -3.59
C GLU A 124 11.28 11.51 -5.03
N LEU A 125 12.30 10.83 -5.53
CA LEU A 125 12.45 10.57 -6.97
C LEU A 125 11.22 9.88 -7.59
N GLN A 126 10.63 8.88 -6.94
CA GLN A 126 9.47 8.18 -7.49
C GLN A 126 8.19 9.03 -7.43
N PHE A 127 7.95 9.75 -6.35
CA PHE A 127 6.82 10.69 -6.24
C PHE A 127 6.95 11.86 -7.22
N GLY A 128 8.15 12.41 -7.37
CA GLY A 128 8.50 13.44 -8.33
C GLY A 128 8.16 13.02 -9.76
N THR A 129 8.79 11.95 -10.25
CA THR A 129 8.62 11.47 -11.63
C THR A 129 7.24 10.85 -11.90
N ASN A 130 6.66 10.08 -10.96
CA ASN A 130 5.39 9.38 -11.22
C ASN A 130 4.16 10.27 -11.05
N HIS A 131 4.23 11.29 -10.18
CA HIS A 131 3.08 12.10 -9.80
C HIS A 131 3.30 13.61 -10.04
N MET A 132 4.27 14.24 -9.37
CA MET A 132 4.43 15.71 -9.45
C MET A 132 4.68 16.21 -10.88
N GLY A 133 5.51 15.51 -11.65
CA GLY A 133 5.79 15.88 -13.03
C GLY A 133 4.54 15.80 -13.92
N HIS A 134 3.70 14.77 -13.74
CA HIS A 134 2.44 14.62 -14.46
C HIS A 134 1.40 15.65 -14.02
N ALA A 135 1.33 15.98 -12.73
CA ALA A 135 0.43 17.01 -12.22
C ALA A 135 0.81 18.40 -12.76
N LEU A 136 2.11 18.73 -12.82
CA LEU A 136 2.61 19.98 -13.39
C LEU A 136 2.38 20.06 -14.91
N LEU A 137 2.67 18.98 -15.64
CA LEU A 137 2.37 18.88 -17.08
C LEU A 137 0.87 19.09 -17.33
N THR A 138 0.02 18.39 -16.58
CA THR A 138 -1.44 18.55 -16.70
C THR A 138 -1.85 20.00 -16.40
N LYS A 139 -1.30 20.64 -15.36
CA LYS A 139 -1.59 22.04 -15.04
C LYS A 139 -1.24 23.00 -16.19
N PHE A 140 -0.08 22.85 -16.84
CA PHE A 140 0.25 23.69 -17.99
C PHE A 140 -0.63 23.42 -19.22
N LEU A 141 -1.17 22.21 -19.36
CA LEU A 141 -2.06 21.82 -20.45
C LEU A 141 -3.55 22.04 -20.17
N LEU A 142 -3.95 22.47 -18.95
CA LEU A 142 -5.34 22.78 -18.63
C LEU A 142 -6.01 23.75 -19.64
N PRO A 143 -5.40 24.89 -20.03
CA PRO A 143 -6.06 25.82 -20.95
C PRO A 143 -6.39 25.23 -22.32
N ILE A 144 -5.54 24.34 -22.85
CA ILE A 144 -5.78 23.67 -24.15
C ILE A 144 -6.74 22.49 -24.04
N LEU A 145 -6.77 21.79 -22.89
CA LEU A 145 -7.79 20.80 -22.56
C LEU A 145 -9.18 21.46 -22.42
N GLU A 146 -9.28 22.59 -21.71
CA GLU A 146 -10.53 23.36 -21.55
C GLU A 146 -11.01 23.94 -22.87
N LYS A 147 -10.11 24.55 -23.65
CA LYS A 147 -10.41 25.01 -25.02
C LYS A 147 -10.98 23.86 -25.86
N THR A 148 -10.31 22.69 -25.87
CA THR A 148 -10.77 21.52 -26.64
C THR A 148 -12.15 21.04 -26.16
N ALA A 149 -12.39 20.96 -24.84
CA ALA A 149 -13.66 20.52 -24.28
C ALA A 149 -14.83 21.50 -24.52
N SER A 150 -14.54 22.76 -24.88
CA SER A 150 -15.56 23.73 -25.28
C SER A 150 -16.05 23.54 -26.73
N GLU A 151 -15.33 22.76 -27.55
CA GLU A 151 -15.73 22.50 -28.93
C GLU A 151 -16.88 21.47 -29.03
N PRO A 152 -17.86 21.67 -29.93
CA PRO A 152 -18.92 20.69 -30.16
C PRO A 152 -18.36 19.32 -30.54
N SER A 153 -18.90 18.25 -29.92
CA SER A 153 -18.46 16.85 -30.06
C SER A 153 -17.03 16.51 -29.58
N ALA A 154 -16.36 17.38 -28.83
CA ALA A 154 -15.14 17.01 -28.12
C ALA A 154 -15.40 15.95 -27.01
N ASP A 155 -14.39 15.12 -26.74
CA ASP A 155 -14.39 14.12 -25.65
C ASP A 155 -12.97 14.12 -25.06
N VAL A 156 -12.74 15.05 -24.12
CA VAL A 156 -11.41 15.30 -23.54
C VAL A 156 -11.14 14.35 -22.39
N ARG A 157 -10.03 13.61 -22.50
CA ARG A 157 -9.71 12.47 -21.65
C ARG A 157 -8.33 12.58 -21.03
N VAL A 158 -8.27 12.41 -19.71
CA VAL A 158 -7.01 12.40 -18.95
C VAL A 158 -6.87 11.06 -18.23
N VAL A 159 -5.99 10.21 -18.74
CA VAL A 159 -5.79 8.83 -18.23
C VAL A 159 -4.52 8.76 -17.42
N SER A 160 -4.64 8.46 -16.11
CA SER A 160 -3.53 8.41 -15.17
C SER A 160 -3.09 6.97 -14.84
N LEU A 161 -1.86 6.61 -15.19
CA LEU A 161 -1.34 5.27 -14.96
C LEU A 161 -0.90 5.08 -13.51
N SER A 162 -1.74 4.37 -12.76
CA SER A 162 -1.51 3.92 -11.38
C SER A 162 -1.25 2.39 -11.35
N SER A 163 -1.27 1.79 -10.17
CA SER A 163 -0.98 0.37 -9.94
C SER A 163 -1.66 -0.14 -8.68
N ARG A 164 -1.98 -1.44 -8.58
CA ARG A 164 -2.37 -2.07 -7.30
C ARG A 164 -1.30 -1.92 -6.20
N ALA A 165 -0.08 -1.52 -6.55
CA ALA A 165 0.92 -1.09 -5.58
C ALA A 165 0.49 0.10 -4.71
N HIS A 166 -0.57 0.85 -5.03
CA HIS A 166 -1.11 1.88 -4.14
C HIS A 166 -1.59 1.34 -2.78
N PHE A 167 -1.89 0.04 -2.66
CA PHE A 167 -2.13 -0.61 -1.36
C PHE A 167 -0.87 -0.80 -0.51
N LEU A 168 0.32 -0.55 -1.07
CA LEU A 168 1.61 -0.56 -0.37
C LEU A 168 2.01 0.85 0.14
N ALA A 169 1.19 1.88 -0.11
CA ALA A 169 1.36 3.19 0.50
C ALA A 169 1.28 3.09 2.05
N PRO A 170 1.89 4.04 2.79
CA PRO A 170 1.80 4.10 4.24
C PRO A 170 0.35 4.06 4.75
N LYS A 171 0.12 3.47 5.94
CA LYS A 171 -1.23 3.24 6.50
C LYS A 171 -2.07 4.53 6.70
N GLY A 172 -1.42 5.69 6.78
CA GLY A 172 -2.08 7.00 6.87
C GLY A 172 -2.42 7.67 5.53
N GLY A 173 -1.96 7.10 4.40
CA GLY A 173 -2.02 7.72 3.08
C GLY A 173 -0.65 8.21 2.60
N ILE A 174 -0.60 9.38 1.98
CA ILE A 174 0.65 10.04 1.57
C ILE A 174 1.32 10.68 2.80
N VAL A 175 2.61 10.44 3.00
CA VAL A 175 3.37 11.05 4.10
C VAL A 175 4.04 12.31 3.57
N PHE A 176 3.37 13.46 3.75
CA PHE A 176 3.78 14.73 3.13
C PHE A 176 5.19 15.19 3.51
N GLU A 177 5.61 14.96 4.75
CA GLU A 177 6.97 15.23 5.25
C GLU A 177 8.05 14.45 4.47
N SER A 178 7.73 13.23 4.02
CA SER A 178 8.65 12.38 3.25
C SER A 178 8.88 12.88 1.81
N LEU A 179 8.02 13.75 1.29
CA LEU A 179 8.01 14.12 -0.13
C LEU A 179 9.16 15.06 -0.52
N LYS A 180 9.74 15.78 0.44
CA LYS A 180 10.91 16.64 0.28
C LYS A 180 12.22 16.02 0.80
N THR A 181 12.20 14.71 1.08
CA THR A 181 13.39 13.93 1.43
C THR A 181 13.55 12.76 0.46
N LYS A 182 14.64 11.99 0.57
CA LYS A 182 14.80 10.73 -0.18
C LYS A 182 13.87 9.63 0.33
N ALA A 183 13.22 9.85 1.48
CA ALA A 183 12.41 8.90 2.23
C ALA A 183 13.13 7.54 2.43
N ASP A 184 14.37 7.59 2.93
CA ASP A 184 15.23 6.41 3.15
C ASP A 184 14.59 5.37 4.08
N GLU A 185 13.90 5.82 5.13
CA GLU A 185 13.16 4.98 6.09
C GLU A 185 11.98 4.22 5.44
N MET A 186 11.46 4.72 4.32
CA MET A 186 10.34 4.11 3.61
C MET A 186 10.87 3.09 2.60
N GLN A 187 10.39 1.84 2.67
CA GLN A 187 10.78 0.82 1.69
C GLN A 187 10.50 1.27 0.24
N ALA A 188 11.32 0.86 -0.72
CA ALA A 188 11.23 1.33 -2.12
C ALA A 188 9.85 1.11 -2.77
N PHE A 189 9.15 0.02 -2.40
CA PHE A 189 7.77 -0.25 -2.81
C PHE A 189 6.71 0.59 -2.08
N GLY A 190 7.00 1.10 -0.87
CA GLY A 190 6.16 2.05 -0.15
C GLY A 190 6.20 3.44 -0.78
N ARG A 191 7.41 3.91 -1.16
CA ARG A 191 7.59 5.15 -1.95
C ARG A 191 6.87 5.08 -3.30
N TYR A 192 7.06 3.96 -4.02
CA TYR A 192 6.29 3.67 -5.23
C TYR A 192 4.78 3.65 -4.96
N GLY A 193 4.35 3.01 -3.87
CA GLY A 193 2.95 2.93 -3.43
C GLY A 193 2.32 4.31 -3.21
N GLN A 194 2.96 5.21 -2.45
CA GLN A 194 2.40 6.56 -2.25
C GLN A 194 2.35 7.36 -3.55
N SER A 195 3.34 7.20 -4.45
CA SER A 195 3.31 7.85 -5.77
C SER A 195 2.13 7.38 -6.64
N LYS A 196 1.75 6.10 -6.56
CA LYS A 196 0.62 5.55 -7.33
C LYS A 196 -0.73 5.74 -6.62
N LEU A 197 -0.75 5.91 -5.29
CA LEU A 197 -1.92 6.42 -4.56
C LEU A 197 -2.23 7.87 -4.96
N ALA A 198 -1.22 8.73 -5.03
CA ALA A 198 -1.36 10.12 -5.44
C ALA A 198 -2.01 10.24 -6.84
N ASN A 199 -1.63 9.39 -7.80
CA ASN A 199 -2.27 9.37 -9.13
C ASN A 199 -3.76 8.98 -9.10
N VAL A 200 -4.22 8.16 -8.14
CA VAL A 200 -5.66 7.87 -7.96
C VAL A 200 -6.40 9.07 -7.37
N LEU A 201 -5.82 9.71 -6.35
CA LEU A 201 -6.41 10.88 -5.70
C LEU A 201 -6.46 12.08 -6.66
N PHE A 202 -5.42 12.27 -7.47
CA PHE A 202 -5.33 13.30 -8.51
C PHE A 202 -6.42 13.13 -9.56
N ALA A 203 -6.61 11.92 -10.11
CA ALA A 203 -7.67 11.67 -11.08
C ALA A 203 -9.08 11.94 -10.50
N ARG A 204 -9.31 11.60 -9.23
CA ARG A 204 -10.57 11.86 -8.51
C ARG A 204 -10.80 13.35 -8.27
N GLN A 205 -9.77 14.10 -7.89
CA GLN A 205 -9.86 15.54 -7.64
C GLN A 205 -10.01 16.34 -8.94
N LEU A 206 -9.24 15.99 -9.98
CA LEU A 206 -9.31 16.66 -11.28
C LEU A 206 -10.69 16.46 -11.93
N ALA A 207 -11.27 15.26 -11.85
CA ALA A 207 -12.66 14.99 -12.28
C ALA A 207 -13.71 15.83 -11.52
N ALA A 208 -13.47 16.12 -10.24
CA ALA A 208 -14.38 16.91 -9.41
C ALA A 208 -14.26 18.43 -9.66
N GLN A 209 -13.10 18.90 -10.12
CA GLN A 209 -12.86 20.29 -10.49
C GLN A 209 -13.22 20.60 -11.95
N TYR A 210 -13.01 19.64 -12.85
CA TYR A 210 -13.24 19.76 -14.29
C TYR A 210 -14.21 18.67 -14.78
N PRO A 211 -15.52 18.75 -14.45
CA PRO A 211 -16.52 17.74 -14.81
C PRO A 211 -16.75 17.62 -16.32
N GLN A 212 -16.29 18.58 -17.13
CA GLN A 212 -16.25 18.52 -18.58
C GLN A 212 -15.19 17.54 -19.14
N PHE A 213 -14.29 17.01 -18.30
CA PHE A 213 -13.30 16.01 -18.69
C PHE A 213 -13.65 14.61 -18.19
N THR A 214 -13.39 13.60 -19.04
CA THR A 214 -13.38 12.19 -18.63
C THR A 214 -11.99 11.85 -18.08
N VAL A 215 -11.79 12.07 -16.77
CA VAL A 215 -10.53 11.78 -16.07
C VAL A 215 -10.63 10.43 -15.37
N THR A 216 -9.62 9.57 -15.48
CA THR A 216 -9.62 8.29 -14.77
C THR A 216 -8.22 7.82 -14.37
N ALA A 217 -8.13 7.11 -13.25
CA ALA A 217 -6.92 6.39 -12.86
C ALA A 217 -7.08 4.89 -13.12
N ILE A 218 -6.02 4.23 -13.56
CA ILE A 218 -6.08 2.82 -13.96
C ILE A 218 -4.89 2.02 -13.46
N HIS A 219 -5.03 0.71 -13.37
CA HIS A 219 -3.92 -0.24 -13.30
C HIS A 219 -3.77 -0.95 -14.65
N PRO A 220 -2.57 -1.07 -15.25
CA PRO A 220 -2.37 -1.85 -16.48
C PRO A 220 -2.23 -3.37 -16.24
N GLY A 221 -2.21 -3.82 -14.98
CA GLY A 221 -1.91 -5.21 -14.62
C GLY A 221 -0.45 -5.40 -14.20
N VAL A 222 -0.06 -6.66 -13.99
CA VAL A 222 1.32 -7.01 -13.65
C VAL A 222 2.07 -7.34 -14.94
N VAL A 223 2.45 -6.30 -15.68
CA VAL A 223 2.89 -6.38 -17.08
C VAL A 223 4.41 -6.52 -17.22
N ARG A 224 4.88 -7.31 -18.20
CA ARG A 224 6.29 -7.38 -18.64
C ARG A 224 6.75 -6.02 -19.21
N THR A 225 7.11 -5.09 -18.34
CA THR A 225 7.62 -3.75 -18.72
C THR A 225 9.06 -3.57 -18.28
N ASN A 226 9.81 -2.75 -19.02
CA ASN A 226 11.19 -2.39 -18.68
C ASN A 226 11.33 -1.64 -17.34
N LEU A 227 10.23 -1.26 -16.68
CA LEU A 227 10.20 -0.78 -15.30
C LEU A 227 10.83 -1.78 -14.30
N ILE A 228 10.78 -3.08 -14.60
CA ILE A 228 11.41 -4.13 -13.78
C ILE A 228 12.95 -4.02 -13.82
N ASN A 229 13.50 -3.65 -14.98
CA ASN A 229 14.95 -3.46 -15.16
C ASN A 229 15.44 -2.20 -14.44
N GLY A 230 14.55 -1.21 -14.21
CA GLY A 230 14.82 0.01 -13.46
C GLY A 230 14.75 -0.10 -11.93
N MET A 231 14.55 -1.29 -11.36
CA MET A 231 14.37 -1.52 -9.92
C MET A 231 15.67 -1.38 -9.10
N SER A 232 16.27 -0.18 -9.10
CA SER A 232 17.58 0.07 -8.50
C SER A 232 17.63 -0.15 -6.99
N GLY A 233 16.53 0.10 -6.27
CA GLY A 233 16.37 -0.08 -4.83
C GLY A 233 15.84 -1.45 -4.41
N ALA A 234 15.73 -2.43 -5.31
CA ALA A 234 15.44 -3.81 -4.96
C ALA A 234 16.74 -4.57 -4.62
N GLY A 235 16.77 -5.18 -3.43
CA GLY A 235 17.91 -5.98 -2.96
C GLY A 235 18.25 -7.13 -3.92
N ILE A 236 19.55 -7.47 -3.98
CA ILE A 236 20.17 -8.26 -5.07
C ILE A 236 19.41 -9.57 -5.35
N ALA A 237 19.00 -10.32 -4.33
CA ALA A 237 18.23 -11.56 -4.48
C ALA A 237 16.94 -11.41 -5.31
N LYS A 238 16.26 -10.25 -5.27
CA LYS A 238 15.04 -10.00 -6.07
C LYS A 238 15.32 -9.61 -7.52
N ARG A 239 16.55 -9.18 -7.85
CA ARG A 239 16.98 -9.02 -9.26
C ARG A 239 17.25 -10.38 -9.91
N VAL A 240 17.91 -11.29 -9.19
CA VAL A 240 18.26 -12.63 -9.68
C VAL A 240 17.03 -13.50 -9.97
N LEU A 241 15.96 -13.41 -9.17
CA LEU A 241 14.68 -14.08 -9.48
C LEU A 241 13.82 -13.40 -10.58
N GLY A 242 14.24 -12.25 -11.11
CA GLY A 242 13.50 -11.49 -12.12
C GLY A 242 13.09 -12.28 -13.38
N PRO A 243 13.98 -13.10 -13.98
CA PRO A 243 13.64 -13.89 -15.18
C PRO A 243 12.53 -14.92 -14.94
N LEU A 244 12.53 -15.60 -13.80
CA LEU A 244 11.50 -16.58 -13.43
C LEU A 244 10.15 -15.93 -13.15
N ALA A 245 10.15 -14.76 -12.50
CA ALA A 245 8.93 -13.97 -12.30
C ALA A 245 8.26 -13.55 -13.64
N SER A 246 9.05 -13.41 -14.71
CA SER A 246 8.53 -13.00 -16.03
C SER A 246 7.44 -13.91 -16.59
N TYR A 247 7.46 -15.22 -16.28
CA TYR A 247 6.45 -16.18 -16.77
C TYR A 247 5.05 -15.88 -16.22
N PHE A 248 4.94 -15.21 -15.06
CA PHE A 248 3.67 -14.89 -14.43
C PHE A 248 3.11 -13.51 -14.82
N PHE A 249 3.86 -12.71 -15.58
CA PHE A 249 3.47 -11.36 -15.99
C PHE A 249 2.67 -11.32 -17.30
N THR A 250 1.69 -10.42 -17.36
CA THR A 250 0.88 -10.09 -18.54
C THR A 250 1.77 -9.53 -19.66
N PRO A 251 1.56 -9.90 -20.95
CA PRO A 251 2.29 -9.31 -22.07
C PRO A 251 1.86 -7.85 -22.32
N VAL A 252 2.73 -7.06 -22.95
CA VAL A 252 2.55 -5.60 -23.09
C VAL A 252 1.27 -5.23 -23.83
N ASN A 253 0.98 -5.91 -24.94
CA ASN A 253 -0.26 -5.75 -25.72
C ASN A 253 -1.52 -5.92 -24.86
N GLN A 254 -1.56 -6.96 -24.01
CA GLN A 254 -2.70 -7.22 -23.14
C GLN A 254 -2.79 -6.25 -21.95
N GLY A 255 -1.66 -5.70 -21.48
CA GLY A 255 -1.62 -4.66 -20.46
C GLY A 255 -2.10 -3.29 -20.96
N ALA A 256 -1.72 -2.92 -22.19
CA ALA A 256 -2.11 -1.66 -22.82
C ALA A 256 -3.62 -1.55 -23.06
N LYS A 257 -4.33 -2.69 -23.18
CA LYS A 257 -5.80 -2.71 -23.35
C LYS A 257 -6.56 -1.89 -22.29
N ASN A 258 -6.10 -1.81 -21.04
CA ASN A 258 -6.81 -1.01 -20.03
C ASN A 258 -6.63 0.50 -20.19
N GLN A 259 -5.49 0.97 -20.72
CA GLN A 259 -5.27 2.40 -20.96
C GLN A 259 -5.89 2.88 -22.27
N LEU A 260 -5.93 2.02 -23.28
CA LEU A 260 -6.66 2.24 -24.52
C LEU A 260 -8.18 2.20 -24.31
N TRP A 261 -8.70 1.26 -23.51
CA TRP A 261 -10.11 1.26 -23.12
C TRP A 261 -10.49 2.56 -22.38
N ALA A 262 -9.65 3.00 -21.43
CA ALA A 262 -9.89 4.22 -20.65
C ALA A 262 -9.92 5.50 -21.52
N SER A 263 -9.10 5.55 -22.59
CA SER A 263 -8.99 6.71 -23.46
C SER A 263 -10.04 6.78 -24.59
N VAL A 264 -10.93 5.79 -24.75
CA VAL A 264 -11.97 5.82 -25.80
C VAL A 264 -13.36 5.35 -25.35
N ALA A 265 -13.47 4.47 -24.36
CA ALA A 265 -14.75 3.82 -24.07
C ALA A 265 -15.74 4.80 -23.41
N LYS A 266 -16.98 4.83 -23.92
CA LYS A 266 -18.09 5.65 -23.37
C LYS A 266 -18.61 5.15 -22.01
N SER A 267 -18.18 3.95 -21.57
CA SER A 267 -18.48 3.36 -20.27
C SER A 267 -17.57 3.82 -19.12
N VAL A 268 -16.54 4.61 -19.41
CA VAL A 268 -15.63 5.19 -18.42
C VAL A 268 -16.39 6.25 -17.63
N LYS A 269 -16.36 6.16 -16.29
CA LYS A 269 -16.92 7.18 -15.39
C LYS A 269 -15.77 8.04 -14.87
N SER A 270 -15.91 9.37 -14.98
CA SER A 270 -14.90 10.31 -14.52
C SER A 270 -14.67 10.19 -13.00
N GLY A 271 -13.42 10.35 -12.56
CA GLY A 271 -13.00 10.28 -11.16
C GLY A 271 -12.90 8.87 -10.54
N GLU A 272 -13.06 7.82 -11.35
CA GLU A 272 -13.05 6.41 -10.90
C GLU A 272 -11.74 5.68 -11.19
N TYR A 273 -11.52 4.58 -10.44
CA TYR A 273 -10.35 3.70 -10.55
C TYR A 273 -10.70 2.33 -11.16
N TYR A 274 -9.95 1.91 -12.19
CA TYR A 274 -10.21 0.66 -12.93
C TYR A 274 -9.03 -0.33 -12.93
N GLU A 275 -9.37 -1.60 -12.74
CA GLU A 275 -8.46 -2.75 -12.92
C GLU A 275 -8.60 -3.37 -14.32
N PRO A 276 -7.57 -4.07 -14.85
CA PRO A 276 -7.59 -4.63 -16.20
C PRO A 276 -8.72 -5.64 -16.43
N VAL A 277 -9.55 -5.52 -17.47
CA VAL A 277 -9.83 -4.35 -18.32
C VAL A 277 -11.23 -3.85 -17.98
N GLY A 278 -11.40 -2.54 -17.84
CA GLY A 278 -12.70 -1.90 -17.59
C GLY A 278 -13.38 -2.24 -16.27
N LYS A 279 -12.71 -2.94 -15.34
CA LYS A 279 -13.31 -3.37 -14.08
C LYS A 279 -13.20 -2.29 -13.01
N LYS A 280 -14.29 -1.55 -12.74
CA LYS A 280 -14.32 -0.57 -11.64
C LYS A 280 -13.98 -1.24 -10.31
N PHE A 281 -13.02 -0.67 -9.59
CA PHE A 281 -12.57 -1.20 -8.31
C PHE A 281 -13.60 -0.97 -7.19
N GLN A 282 -14.06 -2.04 -6.52
CA GLN A 282 -15.11 -1.97 -5.49
C GLN A 282 -14.57 -1.91 -4.04
N GLY A 283 -13.29 -1.57 -3.83
CA GLY A 283 -12.67 -1.60 -2.50
C GLY A 283 -13.03 -0.43 -1.59
N ARG A 284 -14.18 -0.52 -0.91
CA ARG A 284 -14.69 0.49 0.05
C ARG A 284 -13.67 0.92 1.13
N ARG A 285 -12.71 0.06 1.50
CA ARG A 285 -11.75 0.32 2.60
C ARG A 285 -10.70 1.41 2.28
N ALA A 286 -10.19 1.50 1.05
CA ALA A 286 -9.06 2.40 0.74
C ALA A 286 -9.49 3.88 0.65
N LEU A 287 -10.61 4.15 -0.05
CA LEU A 287 -11.10 5.52 -0.23
C LEU A 287 -11.81 6.06 1.02
N SER A 288 -12.67 5.28 1.68
CA SER A 288 -13.45 5.79 2.84
C SER A 288 -12.61 6.11 4.08
N ALA A 289 -11.42 5.54 4.21
CA ALA A 289 -10.46 5.88 5.25
C ALA A 289 -9.82 7.25 4.99
N PHE A 290 -9.56 7.58 3.72
CA PHE A 290 -9.02 8.87 3.30
C PHE A 290 -10.09 9.96 3.28
N GLU A 291 -11.32 9.66 2.82
CA GLU A 291 -12.45 10.60 2.86
C GLU A 291 -12.75 11.11 4.28
N LYS A 292 -12.60 10.26 5.30
CA LYS A 292 -12.70 10.68 6.72
C LYS A 292 -11.56 11.59 7.18
N ASN A 293 -10.38 11.53 6.56
CA ASN A 293 -9.22 12.35 6.92
C ASN A 293 -9.11 13.63 6.08
N LEU A 294 -9.63 13.66 4.84
CA LEU A 294 -9.70 14.87 4.03
C LEU A 294 -10.53 15.96 4.74
N PHE A 295 -11.67 15.59 5.32
CA PHE A 295 -12.49 16.48 6.15
C PHE A 295 -11.94 16.75 7.57
N ARG A 296 -10.80 16.15 7.94
CA ARG A 296 -10.13 16.39 9.23
C ARG A 296 -9.06 17.49 9.15
N VAL A 297 -8.73 17.99 7.95
CA VAL A 297 -7.88 19.19 7.77
C VAL A 297 -8.76 20.44 7.81
N LYS A 298 -9.08 20.92 9.02
CA LYS A 298 -9.66 22.25 9.27
C LYS A 298 -8.65 23.09 10.06
N LYS A 299 -8.25 24.23 9.47
CA LYS A 299 -6.94 24.90 9.69
C LYS A 299 -5.79 24.01 9.16
N THR A 300 -4.76 24.52 8.48
CA THR A 300 -4.22 25.89 8.42
C THR A 300 -4.05 26.43 6.97
N SER A 301 -3.59 27.68 6.87
CA SER A 301 -3.26 28.44 5.64
C SER A 301 -2.05 27.94 4.84
N ASP A 302 -1.31 26.96 5.37
CA ASP A 302 0.12 26.80 5.09
C ASP A 302 0.42 25.44 4.41
N LEU A 303 -0.27 25.18 3.28
CA LEU A 303 -0.15 23.93 2.52
C LEU A 303 0.33 24.15 1.07
N PRO A 304 1.63 23.99 0.77
CA PRO A 304 2.18 24.21 -0.57
C PRO A 304 1.74 23.19 -1.63
N LEU A 305 1.01 22.14 -1.23
CA LEU A 305 0.41 21.15 -2.15
C LEU A 305 -1.07 21.42 -2.48
N VAL A 306 -1.70 22.43 -1.86
CA VAL A 306 -3.09 22.84 -2.19
C VAL A 306 -3.08 24.12 -3.04
N ASN A 307 -2.20 25.08 -2.74
CA ASN A 307 -2.14 26.36 -3.45
C ASN A 307 -1.71 26.27 -4.92
N LEU A 308 -1.22 25.12 -5.40
CA LEU A 308 -0.87 24.91 -6.81
C LEU A 308 -2.04 25.04 -7.79
N VAL A 309 -3.30 25.04 -7.31
CA VAL A 309 -4.52 25.26 -8.13
C VAL A 309 -5.18 26.63 -7.84
N SER A 310 -4.66 27.44 -6.89
CA SER A 310 -5.38 28.64 -6.40
C SER A 310 -4.51 29.82 -5.94
N SER A 311 -3.22 29.88 -6.31
CA SER A 311 -2.32 31.02 -6.04
C SER A 311 -2.64 32.26 -6.92
N PRO A 312 -2.95 33.45 -6.37
CA PRO A 312 -3.33 34.63 -7.17
C PRO A 312 -2.20 35.28 -8.01
N GLU A 313 -0.94 34.92 -7.80
CA GLU A 313 0.27 35.58 -8.34
C GLU A 313 0.51 35.42 -9.86
N LEU A 314 -0.55 35.19 -10.65
CA LEU A 314 -0.52 35.18 -12.12
C LEU A 314 -1.41 36.24 -12.78
N SER A 315 -2.23 36.97 -12.01
CA SER A 315 -3.03 38.09 -12.54
C SER A 315 -2.16 39.19 -13.18
N ALA A 316 -0.93 39.38 -12.68
CA ALA A 316 0.03 40.36 -13.18
C ALA A 316 0.68 40.00 -14.54
N ILE A 317 0.49 38.78 -15.07
CA ILE A 317 1.10 38.32 -16.33
C ILE A 317 0.04 38.10 -17.43
N LEU A 318 -1.20 37.76 -17.06
CA LEU A 318 -2.29 37.54 -18.03
C LEU A 318 -3.02 38.82 -18.48
N MET A 319 -2.89 39.94 -17.76
CA MET A 319 -3.57 41.20 -18.13
C MET A 319 -3.03 41.92 -19.38
N ASN A 320 -1.91 41.47 -19.97
CA ASN A 320 -1.23 42.21 -21.04
C ASN A 320 -1.46 41.67 -22.48
N CYS A 321 -2.50 40.85 -22.68
CA CYS A 321 -2.86 40.27 -24.00
C CYS A 321 -4.35 40.38 -24.37
N CYS A 322 -5.16 41.13 -23.62
CA CYS A 322 -6.62 41.18 -23.84
C CYS A 322 -7.20 42.61 -23.99
N SER A 323 -6.45 43.50 -24.67
CA SER A 323 -6.92 44.85 -25.07
C SER A 323 -6.25 45.31 -26.37
N SER A 324 -6.82 44.95 -27.54
CA SER A 324 -6.83 45.78 -28.78
C SER A 324 -7.40 44.99 -29.96
N VAL A 325 -8.68 45.24 -30.30
CA VAL A 325 -9.24 45.09 -31.65
C VAL A 325 -10.26 46.22 -31.81
N MET A 326 -10.19 46.97 -32.92
CA MET A 326 -10.89 48.24 -33.16
C MET A 326 -10.39 49.37 -32.23
N ASN A 327 -9.94 50.55 -32.69
CA ASN A 327 -10.30 51.29 -33.91
C ASN A 327 -9.10 51.93 -34.64
N SER A 328 -9.37 52.44 -35.83
CA SER A 328 -8.44 53.18 -36.69
C SER A 328 -8.36 54.68 -36.37
N ASN A 329 -7.34 55.34 -36.94
CA ASN A 329 -7.11 56.79 -37.03
C ASN A 329 -6.74 57.55 -35.75
N LEU A 330 -5.46 57.94 -35.64
CA LEU A 330 -5.07 59.35 -35.84
C LEU A 330 -3.54 59.55 -35.92
N PHE A 331 -3.14 60.66 -36.56
CA PHE A 331 -1.78 61.20 -36.58
C PHE A 331 -1.44 61.82 -35.20
N THR A 332 -0.21 62.26 -34.82
CA THR A 332 0.92 62.80 -35.61
C THR A 332 2.21 62.85 -34.76
N LYS A 333 3.39 63.01 -35.42
CA LYS A 333 4.67 63.61 -34.94
C LYS A 333 5.29 63.07 -33.62
N ALA A 334 6.46 62.41 -33.56
CA ALA A 334 7.78 62.56 -34.22
C ALA A 334 8.79 63.50 -33.51
N ALA A 335 9.89 62.91 -33.06
CA ALA A 335 11.20 63.55 -32.80
C ALA A 335 12.32 62.53 -33.11
N ALA A 336 13.45 63.01 -33.63
CA ALA A 336 14.65 62.26 -34.06
C ALA A 336 15.87 63.22 -33.88
N PRO A 337 17.09 63.06 -34.48
CA PRO A 337 17.67 61.97 -35.30
C PRO A 337 19.18 61.66 -34.98
N ALA A 338 19.87 60.99 -35.92
CA ALA A 338 21.33 61.04 -36.20
C ALA A 338 22.33 60.28 -35.29
N ARG A 339 23.53 59.86 -35.74
CA ARG A 339 24.13 59.51 -37.08
C ARG A 339 25.38 58.61 -36.83
N VAL A 340 25.54 57.44 -37.48
CA VAL A 340 26.24 57.15 -38.77
C VAL A 340 27.79 57.18 -38.72
N ILE A 341 28.43 56.23 -39.45
CA ILE A 341 29.87 55.79 -39.52
C ILE A 341 30.09 54.49 -38.71
N ALA A 342 30.79 53.41 -39.14
CA ALA A 342 31.67 53.18 -40.32
C ALA A 342 31.55 51.75 -40.97
N HIS A 343 32.55 51.39 -41.81
CA HIS A 343 32.85 50.11 -42.49
C HIS A 343 33.49 49.05 -41.55
N ALA A 344 33.61 47.73 -41.84
CA ALA A 344 33.02 46.70 -42.75
C ALA A 344 33.54 45.30 -42.24
N LYS A 345 33.70 44.12 -42.90
CA LYS A 345 33.49 43.44 -44.22
C LYS A 345 33.74 41.92 -43.95
N PHE A 346 33.34 40.85 -44.65
CA PHE A 346 32.50 40.49 -45.83
C PHE A 346 31.21 39.78 -45.32
N GLY A 347 30.49 38.76 -45.87
CA GLY A 347 30.53 37.85 -47.05
C GLY A 347 31.14 36.45 -46.75
N GLY A 348 30.61 35.30 -47.22
CA GLY A 348 29.44 35.05 -48.11
C GLY A 348 28.83 33.63 -48.05
N GLN A 349 27.72 33.42 -48.79
CA GLN A 349 26.81 32.24 -48.84
C GLN A 349 27.20 31.20 -49.95
N PRO A 350 26.51 30.05 -50.26
CA PRO A 350 25.07 29.72 -50.07
C PRO A 350 24.65 28.24 -49.79
N LYS A 351 23.33 27.98 -49.92
CA LYS A 351 22.61 26.68 -49.77
C LYS A 351 22.63 25.82 -51.06
N ILE A 352 22.36 24.52 -50.96
CA ILE A 352 22.16 23.58 -52.11
C ILE A 352 20.91 22.69 -51.92
N ARG A 353 20.35 22.16 -53.03
CA ARG A 353 19.15 21.29 -53.16
C ARG A 353 19.50 19.81 -53.42
N GLN A 354 18.51 18.92 -53.23
CA GLN A 354 18.15 17.69 -53.99
C GLN A 354 19.04 17.28 -55.20
N CYS A 355 19.30 16.00 -55.54
CA CYS A 355 18.45 14.80 -55.42
C CYS A 355 19.15 13.44 -55.77
N LEU A 356 18.56 12.31 -55.34
CA LEU A 356 18.44 10.98 -56.01
C LEU A 356 19.64 10.04 -56.38
N ASN A 357 19.73 8.92 -55.63
CA ASN A 357 19.48 7.51 -56.06
C ASN A 357 20.62 6.55 -56.59
N LYS A 358 20.47 5.23 -56.29
CA LYS A 358 21.25 4.02 -56.70
C LYS A 358 22.72 3.91 -56.17
N GLY A 359 23.34 2.76 -55.88
CA GLY A 359 22.97 1.32 -55.89
C GLY A 359 24.22 0.40 -55.71
N ALA A 360 24.05 -0.93 -55.49
CA ALA A 360 25.09 -1.98 -55.24
C ALA A 360 25.90 -1.87 -53.91
N LYS A 361 26.45 -2.90 -53.21
CA LYS A 361 26.63 -4.38 -53.26
C LYS A 361 28.09 -4.88 -53.36
N LEU A 362 28.57 -5.53 -52.28
CA LEU A 362 29.67 -6.53 -52.17
C LEU A 362 31.10 -6.07 -52.58
N HIS A 363 32.22 -6.50 -51.97
CA HIS A 363 32.62 -7.86 -51.58
C HIS A 363 33.67 -7.94 -50.42
N THR A 364 33.97 -9.18 -50.05
CA THR A 364 34.95 -9.75 -49.08
C THR A 364 36.45 -9.48 -49.30
N ALA A 365 37.26 -9.44 -48.23
CA ALA A 365 38.58 -10.14 -48.06
C ALA A 365 39.17 -9.99 -46.63
N ALA A 366 40.17 -10.81 -46.24
CA ALA A 366 40.85 -10.73 -44.92
C ALA A 366 42.30 -11.32 -44.90
N PHE A 367 43.21 -10.70 -44.13
CA PHE A 367 44.56 -11.18 -43.71
C PHE A 367 44.86 -10.62 -42.29
N ARG A 368 45.50 -11.26 -41.29
CA ARG A 368 46.67 -12.17 -41.13
C ARG A 368 48.03 -11.48 -40.85
N SER A 369 48.33 -11.32 -39.55
CA SER A 369 49.60 -11.61 -38.82
C SER A 369 51.01 -11.27 -39.38
N SER A 370 51.80 -10.52 -38.59
CA SER A 370 53.25 -10.66 -38.19
C SER A 370 54.36 -11.11 -39.18
N PRO A 371 55.65 -10.70 -39.04
CA PRO A 371 56.36 -10.39 -37.78
C PRO A 371 57.42 -9.23 -37.81
N ARG A 372 58.18 -9.07 -36.69
CA ARG A 372 59.64 -8.68 -36.47
C ARG A 372 60.39 -7.73 -37.46
N GLU A 373 61.42 -6.94 -37.09
CA GLU A 373 62.38 -7.03 -35.97
C GLU A 373 63.13 -5.69 -35.63
N THR A 374 63.83 -5.68 -34.48
CA THR A 374 64.98 -4.81 -34.05
C THR A 374 65.11 -3.30 -34.37
N CYS A 375 65.44 -2.52 -33.32
CA CYS A 375 66.55 -1.54 -33.37
C CYS A 375 67.24 -1.43 -31.98
N THR A 376 68.38 -0.73 -31.87
CA THR A 376 69.42 -0.98 -30.84
C THR A 376 69.59 0.11 -29.76
N ARG A 377 70.54 -0.12 -28.83
CA ARG A 377 70.67 0.49 -27.50
C ARG A 377 71.89 1.40 -27.38
N VAL A 378 71.71 2.59 -26.80
CA VAL A 378 72.81 3.44 -26.29
C VAL A 378 72.71 3.57 -24.75
N LYS A 379 73.85 3.72 -24.06
CA LYS A 379 73.96 3.76 -22.58
C LYS A 379 74.40 5.14 -22.06
N ARG A 380 73.84 5.58 -20.93
CA ARG A 380 74.38 6.48 -19.86
C ARG A 380 73.20 6.81 -18.91
N ASN A 381 73.34 7.02 -17.60
CA ASN A 381 74.40 6.68 -16.65
C ASN A 381 73.74 6.39 -15.27
N ILE A 382 74.46 5.80 -14.31
CA ILE A 382 73.90 5.32 -13.04
C ILE A 382 74.03 6.37 -11.93
N ILE A 383 72.94 6.60 -11.19
CA ILE A 383 72.87 7.31 -9.89
C ILE A 383 72.00 6.41 -8.96
N PRO A 384 72.33 6.24 -7.66
CA PRO A 384 71.88 5.08 -6.88
C PRO A 384 70.39 5.07 -6.51
N SER A 385 69.83 3.86 -6.51
CA SER A 385 68.44 3.56 -6.14
C SER A 385 68.18 3.72 -4.64
N THR A 386 67.37 4.70 -4.26
CA THR A 386 66.69 4.71 -2.96
C THR A 386 65.57 3.67 -2.96
N LYS A 387 65.87 2.46 -2.48
CA LYS A 387 64.88 1.38 -2.31
C LYS A 387 63.81 1.78 -1.30
N ARG A 388 62.69 2.34 -1.77
CA ARG A 388 61.43 2.33 -1.01
C ARG A 388 60.88 0.90 -1.01
N PRO A 389 60.74 0.23 0.14
CA PRO A 389 60.07 -1.07 0.18
C PRO A 389 58.58 -0.87 -0.12
N PHE A 390 58.08 -1.57 -1.13
CA PHE A 390 56.63 -1.73 -1.31
C PHE A 390 56.13 -2.67 -0.21
N HIS A 391 55.73 -2.11 0.93
CA HIS A 391 54.96 -2.85 1.92
C HIS A 391 53.54 -3.07 1.37
N SER A 392 53.27 -4.28 0.90
CA SER A 392 51.90 -4.79 0.90
C SER A 392 51.44 -4.84 2.35
N THR A 393 50.45 -4.02 2.72
CA THR A 393 49.71 -4.24 3.96
C THR A 393 49.13 -5.64 3.93
N ASN A 394 49.37 -6.43 4.98
CA ASN A 394 48.91 -7.81 5.08
C ASN A 394 47.43 -7.91 4.69
N SER A 395 47.11 -8.87 3.82
CA SER A 395 45.76 -9.44 3.79
C SER A 395 45.37 -9.92 5.19
N LEU A 396 44.07 -9.98 5.48
CA LEU A 396 43.57 -10.38 6.80
C LEU A 396 43.88 -11.86 7.08
N SER A 397 45.12 -12.12 7.53
CA SER A 397 45.56 -13.43 7.98
C SER A 397 44.65 -13.88 9.11
N GLN A 398 43.92 -14.97 8.87
CA GLN A 398 42.89 -15.46 9.76
C GLN A 398 43.48 -15.77 11.14
N LYS A 399 42.93 -15.14 12.19
CA LYS A 399 43.40 -15.33 13.56
C LYS A 399 43.33 -16.82 13.91
N ASP A 400 44.45 -17.36 14.39
CA ASP A 400 44.61 -18.77 14.79
C ASP A 400 43.46 -19.19 15.75
N PRO A 401 42.53 -20.07 15.32
CA PRO A 401 41.26 -20.30 16.02
C PRO A 401 41.49 -20.98 17.38
N TYR A 402 42.58 -21.73 17.52
CA TYR A 402 43.03 -22.29 18.79
C TYR A 402 43.38 -21.20 19.80
N LYS A 403 44.07 -20.14 19.34
CA LYS A 403 44.39 -18.97 20.18
C LYS A 403 43.17 -18.11 20.46
N ALA A 404 42.22 -18.00 19.52
CA ALA A 404 40.97 -17.27 19.72
C ALA A 404 40.06 -17.92 20.78
N LEU A 405 40.03 -19.25 20.85
CA LEU A 405 39.32 -20.00 21.90
C LEU A 405 40.17 -20.28 23.17
N GLY A 406 41.48 -20.02 23.14
CA GLY A 406 42.38 -20.26 24.27
C GLY A 406 42.63 -21.74 24.57
N VAL A 407 42.63 -22.60 23.55
CA VAL A 407 42.78 -24.07 23.66
C VAL A 407 44.00 -24.57 22.87
N SER A 408 44.53 -25.75 23.24
CA SER A 408 45.62 -26.39 22.50
C SER A 408 45.14 -27.00 21.17
N LYS A 409 46.06 -27.24 20.22
CA LYS A 409 45.74 -27.95 18.98
C LYS A 409 45.25 -29.38 19.22
N SER A 410 45.78 -30.01 20.25
CA SER A 410 45.39 -31.34 20.75
C SER A 410 44.04 -31.36 21.48
N ALA A 411 43.37 -30.22 21.69
CA ALA A 411 42.12 -30.17 22.45
C ALA A 411 41.01 -31.01 21.81
N SER A 412 40.28 -31.71 22.68
CA SER A 412 39.12 -32.52 22.31
C SER A 412 37.90 -31.66 22.02
N ALA A 413 36.92 -32.22 21.30
CA ALA A 413 35.68 -31.51 20.96
C ALA A 413 34.88 -31.05 22.21
N SER A 414 34.99 -31.75 23.34
CA SER A 414 34.34 -31.35 24.60
C SER A 414 35.00 -30.13 25.23
N GLU A 415 36.34 -30.03 25.16
CA GLU A 415 37.12 -28.89 25.66
C GLU A 415 36.92 -27.64 24.78
N ILE A 416 36.95 -27.81 23.45
CA ILE A 416 36.64 -26.74 22.48
C ILE A 416 35.24 -26.18 22.74
N LYS A 417 34.23 -27.04 22.94
CA LYS A 417 32.86 -26.66 23.28
C LYS A 417 32.77 -25.96 24.65
N LYS A 418 33.48 -26.45 25.66
CA LYS A 418 33.52 -25.85 27.01
C LYS A 418 34.18 -24.46 27.00
N ALA A 419 35.27 -24.28 26.26
CA ALA A 419 35.94 -23.01 26.07
C ALA A 419 35.05 -21.99 25.34
N TYR A 420 34.41 -22.40 24.24
CA TYR A 420 33.46 -21.57 23.50
C TYR A 420 32.33 -21.03 24.39
N TYR A 421 31.60 -21.88 25.12
CA TYR A 421 30.53 -21.40 26.01
C TYR A 421 31.06 -20.53 27.17
N GLY A 422 32.26 -20.83 27.67
CA GLY A 422 32.93 -20.02 28.71
C GLY A 422 33.36 -18.63 28.25
N LEU A 423 33.70 -18.45 26.98
CA LEU A 423 34.08 -17.17 26.37
C LEU A 423 32.86 -16.42 25.82
N ALA A 424 31.94 -17.11 25.14
CA ALA A 424 30.70 -16.53 24.64
C ALA A 424 29.88 -15.88 25.76
N LYS A 425 29.80 -16.49 26.96
CA LYS A 425 29.14 -15.90 28.14
C LYS A 425 29.87 -14.66 28.71
N LYS A 426 31.16 -14.47 28.44
CA LYS A 426 31.97 -13.32 28.90
C LYS A 426 31.96 -12.14 27.91
N PHE A 427 31.77 -12.41 26.63
CA PHE A 427 31.79 -11.41 25.55
C PHE A 427 30.45 -11.24 24.83
N HIS A 428 29.35 -11.78 25.37
CA HIS A 428 28.02 -11.58 24.81
C HIS A 428 27.65 -10.07 24.84
N PRO A 429 27.18 -9.49 23.72
CA PRO A 429 27.02 -8.04 23.59
C PRO A 429 26.00 -7.42 24.54
N ASP A 430 25.02 -8.19 25.02
CA ASP A 430 24.02 -7.70 25.99
C ASP A 430 24.56 -7.67 27.44
N THR A 431 25.59 -8.47 27.76
CA THR A 431 26.13 -8.58 29.12
C THR A 431 27.48 -7.87 29.30
N ASN A 432 28.26 -7.71 28.23
CA ASN A 432 29.51 -6.95 28.23
C ASN A 432 29.37 -5.72 27.32
N LYS A 433 29.55 -4.53 27.89
CA LYS A 433 29.40 -3.23 27.23
C LYS A 433 30.71 -2.67 26.63
N ASP A 434 31.81 -3.41 26.72
CA ASP A 434 33.08 -3.00 26.10
C ASP A 434 32.91 -2.87 24.57
N PRO A 435 33.39 -1.78 23.93
CA PRO A 435 33.31 -1.63 22.47
C PRO A 435 34.05 -2.76 21.73
N ASN A 436 35.07 -3.34 22.37
CA ASN A 436 35.91 -4.42 21.85
C ASN A 436 35.31 -5.83 22.10
N ALA A 437 34.20 -5.96 22.85
CA ALA A 437 33.56 -7.27 23.08
C ALA A 437 32.94 -7.84 21.80
N LYS A 438 32.34 -6.99 20.96
CA LYS A 438 31.66 -7.39 19.71
C LYS A 438 32.61 -8.03 18.70
N GLU A 439 33.82 -7.50 18.57
CA GLU A 439 34.85 -8.05 17.67
C GLU A 439 35.38 -9.38 18.20
N LYS A 440 35.70 -9.45 19.49
CA LYS A 440 36.12 -10.71 20.14
C LYS A 440 35.06 -11.80 20.06
N PHE A 441 33.78 -11.45 20.19
CA PHE A 441 32.67 -12.41 20.05
C PHE A 441 32.61 -13.00 18.63
N ALA A 442 32.84 -12.18 17.59
CA ALA A 442 32.92 -12.65 16.21
C ALA A 442 34.16 -13.54 15.95
N ASP A 443 35.33 -13.19 16.51
CA ASP A 443 36.53 -14.05 16.49
C ASP A 443 36.25 -15.41 17.16
N ILE A 444 35.63 -15.41 18.34
CA ILE A 444 35.27 -16.62 19.11
C ILE A 444 34.29 -17.51 18.33
N GLN A 445 33.28 -16.92 17.68
CA GLN A 445 32.26 -17.69 16.98
C GLN A 445 32.77 -18.28 15.66
N SER A 446 33.59 -17.52 14.91
CA SER A 446 34.23 -18.04 13.68
C SER A 446 35.27 -19.13 13.99
N ALA A 447 36.03 -18.99 15.08
CA ALA A 447 36.94 -20.04 15.55
C ALA A 447 36.21 -21.33 15.95
N TYR A 448 35.05 -21.22 16.61
CA TYR A 448 34.22 -22.38 16.93
C TYR A 448 33.61 -23.05 15.69
N GLU A 449 33.23 -22.29 14.65
CA GLU A 449 32.68 -22.90 13.42
C GLU A 449 33.70 -23.79 12.68
N ILE A 450 34.99 -23.47 12.77
CA ILE A 450 36.08 -24.25 12.17
C ILE A 450 36.42 -25.46 13.05
N LEU A 451 36.52 -25.27 14.38
CA LEU A 451 37.01 -26.29 15.30
C LEU A 451 35.93 -27.24 15.86
N SER A 452 34.64 -27.02 15.58
CA SER A 452 33.53 -27.88 16.05
C SER A 452 33.15 -29.01 15.08
N ASP A 453 33.44 -28.88 13.78
CA ASP A 453 33.29 -29.94 12.78
C ASP A 453 34.64 -30.66 12.60
N PRO A 454 34.73 -31.99 12.83
CA PRO A 454 35.97 -32.75 12.64
C PRO A 454 36.62 -32.56 11.27
N LYS A 455 35.84 -32.41 10.19
CA LYS A 455 36.36 -32.27 8.83
C LYS A 455 36.92 -30.87 8.57
N LYS A 456 36.26 -29.83 9.08
CA LYS A 456 36.80 -28.45 9.02
C LYS A 456 38.05 -28.31 9.88
N LYS A 457 38.07 -28.95 11.07
CA LYS A 457 39.25 -29.00 11.94
C LYS A 457 40.42 -29.67 11.20
N GLU A 458 40.20 -30.85 10.62
CA GLU A 458 41.23 -31.58 9.85
C GLU A 458 41.75 -30.76 8.66
N GLN A 459 40.86 -30.14 7.88
CA GLN A 459 41.24 -29.25 6.77
C GLN A 459 42.07 -28.05 7.24
N TYR A 460 41.72 -27.44 8.38
CA TYR A 460 42.49 -26.32 8.95
C TYR A 460 43.84 -26.78 9.52
N ASP A 461 43.91 -27.97 10.12
CA ASP A 461 45.15 -28.53 10.65
C ASP A 461 46.11 -29.01 9.53
N GLN A 462 45.58 -29.41 8.37
CA GLN A 462 46.36 -29.82 7.18
C GLN A 462 46.80 -28.64 6.30
N PHE A 463 45.91 -27.69 6.01
CA PHE A 463 46.12 -26.62 5.01
C PHE A 463 46.18 -25.20 5.60
N GLY A 464 45.94 -25.04 6.91
CA GLY A 464 45.89 -23.74 7.58
C GLY A 464 44.79 -22.82 7.02
N ALA A 465 44.99 -21.51 7.19
CA ALA A 465 44.07 -20.49 6.67
C ALA A 465 43.98 -20.48 5.11
N ALA A 466 45.00 -21.01 4.42
CA ALA A 466 45.01 -21.05 2.95
C ALA A 466 43.98 -22.05 2.38
N GLY A 467 43.65 -23.12 3.12
CA GLY A 467 42.60 -24.07 2.74
C GLY A 467 41.18 -23.50 2.69
N PHE A 468 40.99 -22.26 3.16
CA PHE A 468 39.70 -21.55 3.20
C PHE A 468 39.73 -20.19 2.50
N ASP A 469 40.83 -19.83 1.80
CA ASP A 469 40.90 -18.61 0.97
C ASP A 469 40.28 -18.87 -0.43
N PRO A 470 39.21 -18.17 -0.81
CA PRO A 470 38.54 -18.39 -2.10
C PRO A 470 39.35 -17.98 -3.34
N ASN A 471 40.56 -17.40 -3.21
CA ASN A 471 41.41 -16.97 -4.33
C ASN A 471 42.84 -17.57 -4.31
N GLY A 472 43.09 -18.61 -3.50
CA GLY A 472 44.43 -18.86 -2.93
C GLY A 472 45.28 -20.06 -3.38
N ALA A 473 45.10 -20.71 -4.55
CA ALA A 473 46.00 -21.81 -4.98
C ALA A 473 46.13 -22.00 -6.51
N PRO A 474 47.37 -22.16 -7.06
CA PRO A 474 47.60 -22.54 -8.45
C PRO A 474 47.96 -24.04 -8.63
N GLY A 475 47.34 -24.69 -9.61
CA GLY A 475 47.62 -26.09 -9.99
C GLY A 475 46.34 -26.80 -10.41
N GLY A 476 46.21 -27.12 -11.71
CA GLY A 476 44.97 -27.68 -12.28
C GLY A 476 45.08 -29.17 -12.56
N ASP A 477 44.18 -29.96 -11.98
CA ASP A 477 44.01 -31.39 -12.30
C ASP A 477 43.10 -31.58 -13.52
N PRO A 478 43.46 -32.39 -14.55
CA PRO A 478 42.75 -32.41 -15.83
C PRO A 478 41.34 -33.05 -15.83
N PHE A 479 40.87 -33.58 -14.70
CA PHE A 479 39.64 -34.38 -14.61
C PHE A 479 38.47 -33.73 -13.85
N ALA A 480 38.64 -32.52 -13.32
CA ALA A 480 37.61 -31.79 -12.55
C ALA A 480 36.63 -30.98 -13.44
N GLY A 481 36.18 -31.55 -14.56
CA GLY A 481 35.45 -30.88 -15.64
C GLY A 481 33.94 -30.70 -15.48
N ALA A 482 33.40 -30.61 -14.25
CA ALA A 482 31.97 -30.34 -14.02
C ALA A 482 31.73 -29.65 -12.66
N GLY A 483 30.97 -28.55 -12.65
CA GLY A 483 30.74 -27.74 -11.44
C GLY A 483 29.80 -28.40 -10.43
N ASN A 484 30.26 -28.56 -9.18
CA ASN A 484 29.49 -29.17 -8.10
C ASN A 484 28.57 -28.11 -7.43
N PRO A 485 27.22 -28.18 -7.54
CA PRO A 485 26.34 -27.02 -7.44
C PRO A 485 25.96 -26.59 -6.01
N PHE A 486 26.80 -26.84 -5.00
CA PHE A 486 26.50 -26.55 -3.58
C PHE A 486 27.44 -25.52 -2.91
N SER A 487 28.53 -25.10 -3.56
CA SER A 487 29.44 -24.07 -3.03
C SER A 487 29.01 -22.65 -3.45
N GLY A 488 27.83 -22.21 -3.00
CA GLY A 488 27.24 -20.96 -3.49
C GLY A 488 26.13 -20.31 -2.65
N PHE A 489 25.86 -20.79 -1.43
CA PHE A 489 24.79 -20.25 -0.58
C PHE A 489 25.23 -20.06 0.88
N GLY A 490 26.22 -19.18 1.08
CA GLY A 490 26.82 -18.95 2.39
C GLY A 490 27.64 -17.66 2.47
N GLY A 491 27.07 -16.52 2.05
CA GLY A 491 27.80 -15.25 2.03
C GLY A 491 26.90 -14.00 2.14
N GLN A 492 27.20 -13.17 3.15
CA GLN A 492 26.78 -11.76 3.28
C GLN A 492 25.27 -11.46 3.30
N GLY A 493 24.60 -11.80 4.41
CA GLY A 493 23.19 -11.46 4.66
C GLY A 493 22.75 -11.62 6.12
N GLY A 494 23.61 -11.27 7.09
CA GLY A 494 23.41 -11.56 8.50
C GLY A 494 22.11 -10.99 9.10
N PHE A 495 21.32 -11.86 9.74
CA PHE A 495 20.07 -11.49 10.40
C PHE A 495 20.32 -10.75 11.73
N GLY A 496 19.59 -9.66 11.96
CA GLY A 496 19.72 -8.83 13.16
C GLY A 496 18.45 -8.03 13.47
N ALA A 497 17.28 -8.68 13.45
CA ALA A 497 15.99 -8.02 13.70
C ALA A 497 14.98 -8.95 14.42
N GLN A 498 15.15 -9.05 15.74
CA GLN A 498 14.11 -9.18 16.77
C GLN A 498 12.66 -9.54 16.30
N GLY A 499 12.22 -10.77 16.56
CA GLY A 499 10.84 -11.20 16.36
C GLY A 499 10.67 -12.73 16.43
N GLY A 500 10.43 -13.28 17.62
CA GLY A 500 10.51 -14.73 17.85
C GLY A 500 9.31 -15.54 17.33
N PHE A 501 9.61 -16.72 16.81
CA PHE A 501 8.68 -17.85 16.70
C PHE A 501 9.30 -19.06 17.39
N GLY A 502 8.67 -19.53 18.47
CA GLY A 502 8.98 -20.83 19.08
C GLY A 502 7.94 -21.86 18.64
N GLY A 503 8.37 -23.08 18.32
CA GLY A 503 7.45 -24.17 17.98
C GLY A 503 8.02 -25.24 17.04
N GLY A 504 8.73 -26.22 17.62
CA GLY A 504 8.74 -27.59 17.10
C GLY A 504 9.36 -27.87 15.73
N PHE A 505 10.69 -27.73 15.61
CA PHE A 505 11.47 -28.55 14.67
C PHE A 505 12.58 -29.27 15.45
N ASN A 506 12.48 -30.59 15.57
CA ASN A 506 13.49 -31.41 16.24
C ASN A 506 14.70 -31.60 15.33
N PHE A 507 15.87 -31.16 15.77
CA PHE A 507 17.13 -31.39 15.06
C PHE A 507 17.58 -32.87 15.15
N GLU A 508 17.15 -33.57 16.20
CA GLU A 508 17.51 -34.97 16.50
C GLU A 508 17.03 -35.95 15.40
N ASP A 509 15.81 -35.76 14.89
CA ASP A 509 15.20 -36.63 13.86
C ASP A 509 15.86 -36.50 12.47
N ILE A 510 16.64 -35.44 12.25
CA ILE A 510 17.50 -35.29 11.06
C ILE A 510 18.86 -35.97 11.26
N PHE A 511 19.36 -36.06 12.50
CA PHE A 511 20.64 -36.69 12.80
C PHE A 511 20.54 -38.21 12.88
N SER A 512 19.43 -38.75 13.40
CA SER A 512 19.12 -40.19 13.39
C SER A 512 18.97 -40.76 11.97
N ALA A 513 18.46 -39.97 11.03
CA ALA A 513 18.34 -40.33 9.62
C ALA A 513 19.68 -40.40 8.85
N PHE A 514 20.76 -39.79 9.38
CA PHE A 514 22.08 -39.73 8.72
C PHE A 514 23.13 -40.68 9.33
N THR A 515 22.91 -41.17 10.56
CA THR A 515 23.88 -41.99 11.30
C THR A 515 23.56 -43.49 11.32
N GLY A 516 22.63 -43.93 10.47
CA GLY A 516 22.21 -45.33 10.36
C GLY A 516 23.25 -46.26 9.72
N GLN A 517 23.82 -47.16 10.53
CA GLN A 517 24.43 -48.44 10.15
C GLN A 517 25.85 -48.42 9.51
N GLN A 518 26.88 -48.34 10.37
CA GLN A 518 28.02 -49.25 10.24
C GLN A 518 28.60 -49.64 11.62
N GLY A 519 28.09 -50.76 12.16
CA GLY A 519 28.51 -51.37 13.43
C GLY A 519 28.26 -52.89 13.40
N PRO A 520 29.24 -53.76 13.69
CA PRO A 520 29.23 -55.14 13.17
C PRO A 520 28.73 -56.24 14.15
N PHE A 521 27.49 -56.19 14.64
CA PHE A 521 26.86 -57.33 15.34
C PHE A 521 25.32 -57.39 15.25
N GLY A 522 24.77 -58.43 14.60
CA GLY A 522 23.33 -58.78 14.55
C GLY A 522 22.43 -57.90 13.65
N GLY A 523 21.30 -58.36 13.09
CA GLY A 523 20.75 -59.73 13.07
C GLY A 523 19.49 -59.88 12.17
N ARG A 524 19.67 -60.38 10.93
CA ARG A 524 18.68 -60.97 9.98
C ARG A 524 17.14 -60.75 10.20
N ARG A 525 16.52 -59.89 9.36
CA ARG A 525 15.38 -60.18 8.41
C ARG A 525 14.47 -58.95 8.19
N GLY A 526 14.21 -58.61 6.93
CA GLY A 526 13.23 -57.58 6.53
C GLY A 526 13.45 -57.15 5.07
N ALA A 527 12.40 -57.13 4.25
CA ALA A 527 12.54 -56.93 2.80
C ALA A 527 12.65 -55.46 2.38
N ARG A 528 13.46 -55.21 1.34
CA ARG A 528 13.49 -54.06 0.42
C ARG A 528 12.48 -52.93 0.69
N SER A 529 12.98 -51.76 1.11
CA SER A 529 12.31 -50.46 0.90
C SER A 529 13.35 -49.42 0.48
N ASN A 530 13.00 -48.55 -0.47
CA ASN A 530 13.86 -47.44 -0.90
C ASN A 530 13.72 -46.23 0.05
N PRO A 531 14.70 -45.30 0.10
CA PRO A 531 14.58 -44.05 0.85
C PRO A 531 13.67 -42.98 0.20
N PHE A 532 13.03 -43.28 -0.94
CA PHE A 532 12.07 -42.41 -1.62
C PHE A 532 10.63 -42.90 -1.37
N GLN A 533 9.71 -41.93 -1.24
CA GLN A 533 8.25 -42.08 -1.05
C GLN A 533 7.75 -42.50 0.34
N GLN A 534 7.51 -41.50 1.20
CA GLN A 534 6.18 -41.29 1.79
C GLN A 534 5.81 -39.81 1.65
N GLU A 535 5.45 -39.40 0.43
CA GLU A 535 4.94 -38.05 0.18
C GLU A 535 3.58 -37.89 0.87
N ILE A 536 3.45 -36.93 1.80
CA ILE A 536 2.15 -36.64 2.42
C ILE A 536 1.38 -35.73 1.47
N LEU A 537 0.29 -36.23 0.91
CA LEU A 537 -0.61 -35.45 0.06
C LEU A 537 -1.45 -34.55 0.97
N VAL A 538 -1.23 -33.24 0.88
CA VAL A 538 -2.01 -32.21 1.59
C VAL A 538 -2.97 -31.55 0.62
N GLY A 539 -4.25 -31.46 0.99
CA GLY A 539 -5.28 -30.79 0.20
C GLY A 539 -5.28 -29.27 0.34
N ASP A 540 -5.95 -28.57 -0.57
CA ASP A 540 -5.99 -27.12 -0.61
C ASP A 540 -6.80 -26.49 0.55
N ASN A 541 -6.38 -25.31 0.96
CA ASN A 541 -7.04 -24.54 2.01
C ASN A 541 -8.21 -23.72 1.45
N ILE A 542 -9.36 -23.77 2.13
CA ILE A 542 -10.56 -23.03 1.72
C ILE A 542 -10.64 -21.71 2.50
N GLU A 543 -10.96 -20.60 1.82
CA GLU A 543 -11.13 -19.29 2.45
C GLU A 543 -12.57 -18.76 2.30
N VAL A 544 -13.22 -18.41 3.42
CA VAL A 544 -14.61 -17.93 3.45
C VAL A 544 -14.72 -16.67 4.32
N GLN A 545 -15.70 -15.81 4.02
CA GLN A 545 -15.95 -14.59 4.79
C GLN A 545 -17.25 -14.72 5.60
N ALA A 546 -17.18 -14.43 6.90
CA ALA A 546 -18.32 -14.44 7.80
C ALA A 546 -18.62 -13.03 8.30
N SER A 547 -19.73 -12.44 7.87
CA SER A 547 -20.25 -11.19 8.44
C SER A 547 -20.93 -11.45 9.78
N ILE A 548 -20.62 -10.64 10.78
CA ILE A 548 -21.29 -10.64 12.10
C ILE A 548 -21.66 -9.21 12.51
N THR A 549 -22.67 -9.06 13.37
CA THR A 549 -22.99 -7.75 13.95
C THR A 549 -21.96 -7.32 15.00
N PHE A 550 -21.98 -6.04 15.36
CA PHE A 550 -21.16 -5.51 16.45
C PHE A 550 -21.45 -6.19 17.81
N MET A 551 -22.73 -6.50 18.07
CA MET A 551 -23.17 -7.17 19.30
C MET A 551 -22.75 -8.64 19.33
N GLU A 552 -22.84 -9.36 18.19
CA GLU A 552 -22.26 -10.70 18.04
C GLU A 552 -20.74 -10.69 18.28
N ALA A 553 -20.02 -9.71 17.73
CA ALA A 553 -18.58 -9.57 17.96
C ALA A 553 -18.22 -9.28 19.42
N ALA A 554 -19.11 -8.60 20.15
CA ALA A 554 -18.94 -8.28 21.56
C ALA A 554 -19.20 -9.46 22.50
N LYS A 555 -20.28 -10.22 22.26
CA LYS A 555 -20.72 -11.32 23.14
C LYS A 555 -20.19 -12.70 22.74
N GLY A 556 -19.74 -12.86 21.49
CA GLY A 556 -19.46 -14.15 20.86
C GLY A 556 -20.72 -14.74 20.24
N THR A 557 -20.56 -15.60 19.22
CA THR A 557 -21.69 -16.29 18.57
C THR A 557 -21.24 -17.56 17.83
N SER A 558 -22.06 -18.60 17.84
CA SER A 558 -21.87 -19.81 17.05
C SER A 558 -22.49 -19.62 15.67
N LYS A 559 -21.68 -19.62 14.60
CA LYS A 559 -22.17 -19.35 13.23
C LYS A 559 -22.06 -20.56 12.31
N THR A 560 -23.17 -20.93 11.69
CA THR A 560 -23.21 -21.93 10.61
C THR A 560 -22.71 -21.34 9.30
N ILE A 561 -21.73 -21.99 8.68
CA ILE A 561 -21.20 -21.64 7.36
C ILE A 561 -21.43 -22.80 6.39
N SER A 562 -22.08 -22.53 5.26
CA SER A 562 -22.12 -23.45 4.11
C SER A 562 -20.82 -23.34 3.31
N ILE A 563 -20.11 -24.46 3.16
CA ILE A 563 -18.95 -24.62 2.29
C ILE A 563 -19.18 -25.74 1.26
N THR A 564 -18.36 -25.81 0.21
CA THR A 564 -18.44 -26.85 -0.83
C THR A 564 -17.08 -27.49 -1.12
N PRO A 565 -16.44 -28.14 -0.12
CA PRO A 565 -15.14 -28.78 -0.26
C PRO A 565 -15.15 -29.93 -1.27
N LEU A 566 -13.97 -30.23 -1.81
CA LEU A 566 -13.60 -31.51 -2.35
C LEU A 566 -13.47 -32.52 -1.20
N THR A 567 -14.30 -33.56 -1.21
CA THR A 567 -14.27 -34.65 -0.24
C THR A 567 -13.89 -35.96 -0.92
N THR A 568 -13.31 -36.88 -0.16
CA THR A 568 -12.90 -38.20 -0.66
C THR A 568 -14.11 -38.94 -1.23
N CYS A 569 -14.03 -39.39 -2.49
CA CYS A 569 -15.16 -40.00 -3.19
C CYS A 569 -15.57 -41.32 -2.52
N GLY A 570 -16.78 -41.37 -1.93
CA GLY A 570 -17.27 -42.54 -1.21
C GLY A 570 -17.30 -43.83 -2.04
N THR A 571 -17.61 -43.76 -3.34
CA THR A 571 -17.71 -44.93 -4.22
C THR A 571 -16.38 -45.64 -4.47
N CYS A 572 -15.24 -44.94 -4.34
CA CYS A 572 -13.91 -45.50 -4.63
C CYS A 572 -12.85 -45.23 -3.54
N THR A 573 -13.28 -44.68 -2.39
CA THR A 573 -12.45 -44.34 -1.22
C THR A 573 -11.14 -43.60 -1.55
N GLY A 574 -11.15 -42.77 -2.60
CA GLY A 574 -9.98 -42.01 -3.08
C GLY A 574 -9.18 -42.67 -4.22
N SER A 575 -9.29 -43.98 -4.43
CA SER A 575 -8.45 -44.73 -5.41
C SER A 575 -8.57 -44.27 -6.87
N GLY A 576 -9.68 -43.60 -7.22
CA GLY A 576 -10.02 -43.21 -8.60
C GLY A 576 -10.62 -44.33 -9.46
N LEU A 577 -10.67 -45.57 -8.98
CA LEU A 577 -11.07 -46.75 -9.76
C LEU A 577 -12.48 -47.25 -9.41
N LYS A 578 -13.05 -48.08 -10.29
CA LYS A 578 -14.22 -48.91 -9.99
C LYS A 578 -13.85 -49.96 -8.93
N ALA A 579 -14.81 -50.29 -8.06
CA ALA A 579 -14.65 -51.31 -7.03
C ALA A 579 -14.10 -52.62 -7.61
N GLY A 580 -13.18 -53.26 -6.88
CA GLY A 580 -12.51 -54.50 -7.30
C GLY A 580 -11.45 -54.36 -8.41
N THR A 581 -11.27 -53.18 -9.02
CA THR A 581 -10.26 -52.99 -10.08
C THR A 581 -8.97 -52.39 -9.52
N GLN A 582 -7.81 -52.88 -9.96
CA GLN A 582 -6.48 -52.39 -9.57
C GLN A 582 -5.73 -51.74 -10.73
N ARG A 583 -4.65 -51.00 -10.42
CA ARG A 583 -3.71 -50.43 -11.40
C ARG A 583 -2.81 -51.53 -11.94
N SER A 584 -2.54 -51.54 -13.24
CA SER A 584 -1.56 -52.45 -13.84
C SER A 584 -0.16 -51.80 -13.87
N PRO A 585 0.94 -52.56 -13.78
CA PRO A 585 2.28 -52.00 -13.96
C PRO A 585 2.44 -51.47 -15.38
N CYS A 586 3.07 -50.30 -15.53
CA CYS A 586 3.21 -49.65 -16.82
C CYS A 586 4.19 -50.44 -17.71
N LYS A 587 3.67 -51.12 -18.74
CA LYS A 587 4.45 -51.91 -19.71
C LYS A 587 5.57 -51.11 -20.41
N SER A 588 5.47 -49.78 -20.44
CA SER A 588 6.47 -48.90 -21.04
C SER A 588 7.71 -48.63 -20.18
N CYS A 589 7.69 -49.00 -18.89
CA CYS A 589 8.82 -48.87 -17.95
C CYS A 589 8.91 -50.01 -16.92
N ASN A 590 8.13 -51.08 -17.08
CA ASN A 590 8.08 -52.23 -16.17
C ASN A 590 7.89 -51.86 -14.68
N GLY A 591 7.17 -50.77 -14.39
CA GLY A 591 6.92 -50.30 -13.03
C GLY A 591 7.82 -49.16 -12.53
N THR A 592 8.98 -48.89 -13.16
CA THR A 592 9.99 -47.96 -12.60
C THR A 592 9.63 -46.48 -12.71
N GLY A 593 8.59 -46.12 -13.47
CA GLY A 593 8.22 -44.73 -13.75
C GLY A 593 9.14 -43.99 -14.73
N THR A 594 10.37 -44.46 -14.94
CA THR A 594 11.39 -43.82 -15.79
C THR A 594 11.78 -44.70 -16.99
N ARG A 595 12.41 -44.11 -18.00
CA ARG A 595 13.04 -44.81 -19.13
C ARG A 595 14.51 -44.43 -19.21
N LEU A 596 15.38 -45.40 -19.41
CA LEU A 596 16.80 -45.18 -19.66
C LEU A 596 17.03 -44.99 -21.17
N HIS A 597 17.58 -43.84 -21.55
CA HIS A 597 18.08 -43.58 -22.88
C HIS A 597 19.59 -43.79 -22.89
N PHE A 598 20.06 -44.72 -23.72
CA PHE A 598 21.48 -44.96 -23.96
C PHE A 598 21.93 -44.05 -25.10
N MET A 599 22.91 -43.18 -24.82
CA MET A 599 23.52 -42.32 -25.84
C MET A 599 24.85 -42.92 -26.31
N GLN A 600 25.16 -42.74 -27.59
CA GLN A 600 26.40 -43.23 -28.20
C GLN A 600 27.59 -42.56 -27.52
N GLY A 601 28.50 -43.35 -26.94
CA GLY A 601 29.54 -42.89 -26.01
C GLY A 601 29.40 -43.37 -24.56
N GLY A 602 28.38 -44.20 -24.25
CA GLY A 602 28.28 -44.91 -22.95
C GLY A 602 27.53 -44.18 -21.84
N PHE A 603 27.11 -42.93 -22.08
CA PHE A 603 26.30 -42.16 -21.14
C PHE A 603 24.84 -42.62 -21.14
N GLN A 604 24.26 -42.76 -19.95
CA GLN A 604 22.86 -43.14 -19.73
C GLN A 604 22.08 -41.93 -19.16
N MET A 605 20.93 -41.62 -19.75
CA MET A 605 20.06 -40.54 -19.30
C MET A 605 18.67 -41.09 -18.94
N ALA A 606 18.23 -40.88 -17.70
CA ALA A 606 16.89 -41.24 -17.26
C ALA A 606 15.87 -40.14 -17.64
N SER A 607 14.81 -40.51 -18.34
CA SER A 607 13.65 -39.65 -18.63
C SER A 607 12.41 -40.15 -17.88
N THR A 608 11.41 -39.30 -17.67
CA THR A 608 10.10 -39.74 -17.16
C THR A 608 9.35 -40.52 -18.24
N CYS A 609 8.72 -41.65 -17.85
CA CYS A 609 8.03 -42.49 -18.82
C CYS A 609 6.71 -41.84 -19.25
N GLY A 610 6.67 -41.28 -20.47
CA GLY A 610 5.50 -40.61 -21.05
C GLY A 610 4.24 -41.46 -21.25
N THR A 611 4.25 -42.76 -20.93
CA THR A 611 3.04 -43.61 -20.91
C THR A 611 2.34 -43.63 -19.54
N CYS A 612 3.05 -43.30 -18.45
CA CYS A 612 2.50 -43.23 -17.09
C CYS A 612 2.83 -41.92 -16.37
N GLU A 613 3.39 -40.93 -17.06
CA GLU A 613 3.73 -39.60 -16.52
C GLU A 613 4.62 -39.67 -15.25
N GLY A 614 5.50 -40.68 -15.17
CA GLY A 614 6.34 -40.96 -13.99
C GLY A 614 5.74 -41.91 -12.94
N THR A 615 4.43 -42.16 -12.95
CA THR A 615 3.72 -42.90 -11.88
C THR A 615 3.97 -44.41 -11.82
N GLY A 616 4.76 -44.99 -12.72
CA GLY A 616 5.08 -46.43 -12.78
C GLY A 616 3.91 -47.38 -13.09
N THR A 617 2.67 -46.92 -12.97
CA THR A 617 1.44 -47.72 -13.12
C THR A 617 0.53 -47.12 -14.19
N THR A 618 -0.43 -47.91 -14.67
CA THR A 618 -1.41 -47.52 -15.68
C THR A 618 -2.81 -47.90 -15.24
N ILE A 619 -3.77 -47.01 -15.47
CA ILE A 619 -5.20 -47.27 -15.23
C ILE A 619 -5.75 -48.03 -16.45
N PRO A 620 -6.37 -49.22 -16.29
CA PRO A 620 -7.05 -49.90 -17.38
C PRO A 620 -8.11 -49.02 -18.06
N LYS A 621 -8.21 -49.05 -19.40
CA LYS A 621 -9.18 -48.22 -20.13
C LYS A 621 -10.61 -48.52 -19.66
N GLY A 622 -11.32 -47.49 -19.21
CA GLY A 622 -12.70 -47.61 -18.71
C GLY A 622 -12.84 -48.18 -17.29
N SER A 623 -11.77 -48.37 -16.51
CA SER A 623 -11.86 -48.75 -15.08
C SER A 623 -11.98 -47.58 -14.11
N GLU A 624 -12.00 -46.35 -14.62
CA GLU A 624 -12.19 -45.13 -13.83
C GLU A 624 -13.54 -45.08 -13.09
N CYS A 625 -13.53 -44.52 -11.89
CA CYS A 625 -14.73 -44.35 -11.07
C CYS A 625 -15.68 -43.32 -11.69
N ARG A 626 -16.91 -43.74 -12.03
CA ARG A 626 -17.95 -42.90 -12.63
C ARG A 626 -18.37 -41.71 -11.74
N THR A 627 -18.31 -41.84 -10.42
CA THR A 627 -18.77 -40.81 -9.47
C THR A 627 -17.81 -39.61 -9.39
N CYS A 628 -16.52 -39.81 -9.63
CA CYS A 628 -15.49 -38.75 -9.57
C CYS A 628 -14.70 -38.58 -10.88
N SER A 629 -15.12 -39.22 -11.96
CA SER A 629 -14.42 -39.28 -13.26
C SER A 629 -12.92 -39.51 -13.11
N GLY A 630 -12.54 -40.53 -12.34
CA GLY A 630 -11.15 -40.90 -12.09
C GLY A 630 -10.37 -40.02 -11.09
N ASN A 631 -10.92 -38.93 -10.55
CA ASN A 631 -10.16 -37.96 -9.74
C ASN A 631 -9.99 -38.33 -8.25
N GLY A 632 -10.71 -39.34 -7.75
CA GLY A 632 -10.66 -39.77 -6.34
C GLY A 632 -11.43 -38.87 -5.35
N VAL A 633 -11.76 -37.63 -5.74
CA VAL A 633 -12.51 -36.65 -4.93
C VAL A 633 -13.77 -36.16 -5.65
N VAL A 634 -14.77 -35.70 -4.89
CA VAL A 634 -16.04 -35.12 -5.37
C VAL A 634 -16.33 -33.81 -4.63
N ARG A 635 -17.10 -32.89 -5.21
CA ARG A 635 -17.56 -31.69 -4.47
C ARG A 635 -18.82 -32.00 -3.68
N GLU A 636 -18.82 -31.67 -2.40
CA GLU A 636 -19.91 -31.98 -1.47
C GLU A 636 -20.25 -30.72 -0.65
N ARG A 637 -21.53 -30.35 -0.53
CA ARG A 637 -21.94 -29.19 0.28
C ARG A 637 -21.98 -29.58 1.76
N LYS A 638 -21.21 -28.89 2.61
CA LYS A 638 -21.18 -29.12 4.06
C LYS A 638 -21.49 -27.85 4.83
N THR A 639 -22.21 -28.02 5.94
CA THR A 639 -22.49 -26.95 6.91
C THR A 639 -21.64 -27.17 8.14
N ILE A 640 -20.78 -26.22 8.47
CA ILE A 640 -19.92 -26.27 9.66
C ILE A 640 -20.35 -25.18 10.63
N THR A 641 -20.64 -25.56 11.87
CA THR A 641 -20.82 -24.66 13.02
C THR A 641 -19.45 -24.21 13.52
N ILE A 642 -19.23 -22.89 13.61
CA ILE A 642 -17.94 -22.30 13.98
C ILE A 642 -18.17 -21.28 15.09
N ASP A 643 -17.57 -21.51 16.24
CA ASP A 643 -17.70 -20.64 17.41
C ASP A 643 -16.79 -19.42 17.27
N ILE A 644 -17.41 -18.26 17.17
CA ILE A 644 -16.72 -16.97 17.03
C ILE A 644 -16.57 -16.37 18.43
N PRO A 645 -15.34 -16.25 18.97
CA PRO A 645 -15.12 -15.86 20.36
C PRO A 645 -15.43 -14.38 20.60
N ALA A 646 -15.91 -14.09 21.81
CA ALA A 646 -16.26 -12.75 22.26
C ALA A 646 -15.03 -11.81 22.24
N GLY A 647 -15.17 -10.64 21.63
CA GLY A 647 -14.11 -9.63 21.50
C GLY A 647 -13.36 -9.64 20.15
N ILE A 648 -13.76 -10.46 19.17
CA ILE A 648 -13.08 -10.57 17.86
C ILE A 648 -13.04 -9.25 17.06
N GLU A 649 -11.97 -9.02 16.28
CA GLU A 649 -11.73 -7.80 15.49
C GLU A 649 -12.04 -7.95 13.97
N ASP A 650 -12.35 -6.84 13.30
CA ASP A 650 -12.73 -6.81 11.87
C ASP A 650 -11.56 -7.15 10.92
N GLY A 651 -11.53 -8.41 10.50
CA GLY A 651 -10.50 -9.00 9.65
C GLY A 651 -9.69 -10.10 10.33
N MET A 652 -10.01 -10.50 11.57
CA MET A 652 -9.42 -11.70 12.16
C MET A 652 -9.77 -12.96 11.36
N ARG A 653 -8.81 -13.89 11.30
CA ARG A 653 -8.87 -15.15 10.57
C ARG A 653 -8.96 -16.29 11.59
N LEU A 654 -10.11 -16.96 11.68
CA LEU A 654 -10.26 -18.20 12.43
C LEU A 654 -9.83 -19.38 11.54
N ARG A 655 -9.16 -20.37 12.12
CA ARG A 655 -8.77 -21.64 11.46
C ARG A 655 -9.69 -22.73 11.99
N VAL A 656 -10.20 -23.58 11.11
CA VAL A 656 -10.87 -24.83 11.46
C VAL A 656 -10.11 -25.95 10.76
N ASP A 657 -9.43 -26.76 11.57
CA ASP A 657 -8.42 -27.71 11.10
C ASP A 657 -9.05 -28.85 10.27
N GLY A 658 -8.44 -29.20 9.14
CA GLY A 658 -8.89 -30.32 8.29
C GLY A 658 -10.27 -30.16 7.60
N ALA A 659 -10.85 -28.96 7.66
CA ALA A 659 -12.15 -28.61 7.08
C ALA A 659 -12.08 -28.00 5.65
N GLY A 660 -10.89 -27.98 5.05
CA GLY A 660 -10.64 -27.58 3.67
C GLY A 660 -10.85 -28.71 2.65
N ASP A 661 -10.19 -28.62 1.51
CA ASP A 661 -10.27 -29.62 0.44
C ASP A 661 -9.45 -30.88 0.78
N ALA A 662 -9.90 -32.03 0.25
CA ALA A 662 -9.10 -33.26 0.17
C ALA A 662 -8.28 -33.27 -1.14
N PRO A 663 -7.02 -33.76 -1.12
CA PRO A 663 -6.18 -33.79 -2.31
C PRO A 663 -6.69 -34.81 -3.35
N PRO A 664 -6.50 -34.55 -4.66
CA PRO A 664 -7.00 -35.41 -5.74
C PRO A 664 -6.13 -36.67 -5.93
N THR A 665 -6.42 -37.70 -5.14
CA THR A 665 -5.66 -38.97 -5.10
C THR A 665 -5.94 -39.94 -6.26
N GLY A 666 -6.97 -39.70 -7.08
CA GLY A 666 -7.37 -40.67 -8.11
C GLY A 666 -6.33 -40.93 -9.23
N LYS A 667 -5.27 -40.13 -9.32
CA LYS A 667 -4.14 -40.37 -10.24
C LYS A 667 -2.91 -41.03 -9.59
N THR A 668 -2.73 -40.97 -8.27
CA THR A 668 -1.47 -41.37 -7.63
C THR A 668 -1.25 -42.88 -7.62
N ALA A 669 0.01 -43.31 -7.73
CA ALA A 669 0.38 -44.72 -7.95
C ALA A 669 0.15 -45.61 -6.73
N ASP A 670 0.46 -45.10 -5.55
CA ASP A 670 0.46 -45.82 -4.28
C ASP A 670 -0.90 -45.65 -3.56
N PRO A 671 -1.56 -46.74 -3.14
CA PRO A 671 -2.78 -46.68 -2.34
C PRO A 671 -2.53 -46.38 -0.85
N ASN A 672 -1.29 -46.48 -0.35
CA ASN A 672 -0.95 -46.27 1.06
C ASN A 672 -0.49 -44.83 1.37
N THR A 673 -0.52 -43.93 0.39
CA THR A 673 -0.04 -42.56 0.53
C THR A 673 -0.86 -41.81 1.58
N ARG A 674 -0.19 -41.17 2.56
CA ARG A 674 -0.87 -40.48 3.66
C ARG A 674 -1.57 -39.22 3.14
N ILE A 675 -2.88 -39.15 3.38
CA ILE A 675 -3.74 -38.03 2.98
C ILE A 675 -3.99 -37.12 4.18
N GLN A 676 -3.74 -35.82 4.01
CA GLN A 676 -4.18 -34.75 4.90
C GLN A 676 -5.11 -33.81 4.12
N ARG A 677 -6.17 -33.33 4.76
CA ARG A 677 -7.03 -32.26 4.20
C ARG A 677 -6.40 -30.90 4.49
N GLY A 678 -6.69 -29.92 3.65
CA GLY A 678 -6.44 -28.53 3.98
C GLY A 678 -7.36 -28.05 5.11
N ASP A 679 -7.17 -26.80 5.54
CA ASP A 679 -7.97 -26.16 6.57
C ASP A 679 -9.04 -25.24 5.97
N LEU A 680 -10.07 -24.93 6.75
CA LEU A 680 -10.99 -23.83 6.48
C LEU A 680 -10.52 -22.57 7.24
N TYR A 681 -10.30 -21.49 6.51
CA TYR A 681 -10.01 -20.17 7.07
C TYR A 681 -11.21 -19.23 6.94
N VAL A 682 -11.74 -18.79 8.08
CA VAL A 682 -12.88 -17.88 8.15
C VAL A 682 -12.40 -16.47 8.49
N PHE A 683 -12.53 -15.56 7.54
CA PHE A 683 -12.30 -14.13 7.77
C PHE A 683 -13.56 -13.47 8.31
N VAL A 684 -13.50 -13.06 9.57
CA VAL A 684 -14.63 -12.43 10.26
C VAL A 684 -14.70 -10.94 9.92
N ARG A 685 -15.89 -10.49 9.53
CA ARG A 685 -16.23 -9.11 9.16
C ARG A 685 -17.24 -8.54 10.14
N VAL A 686 -16.80 -7.61 10.99
CA VAL A 686 -17.70 -6.97 11.97
C VAL A 686 -18.41 -5.81 11.30
N ALA A 687 -19.75 -5.84 11.27
CA ALA A 687 -20.56 -4.72 10.82
C ALA A 687 -20.41 -3.52 11.75
N LYS A 688 -20.40 -2.31 11.19
CA LYS A 688 -20.34 -1.07 11.97
C LYS A 688 -21.71 -0.79 12.59
N ASP A 689 -21.71 -0.50 13.89
CA ASP A 689 -22.90 -0.07 14.62
C ASP A 689 -23.10 1.46 14.51
N PRO A 690 -24.34 1.98 14.50
CA PRO A 690 -24.60 3.42 14.47
C PRO A 690 -24.50 4.10 15.85
N LYS A 691 -24.57 3.35 16.96
CA LYS A 691 -24.43 3.86 18.34
C LYS A 691 -22.98 3.74 18.81
N PHE A 692 -22.33 2.63 18.52
CA PHE A 692 -21.02 2.27 19.08
C PHE A 692 -19.88 2.28 18.04
N SER A 693 -18.78 2.95 18.37
CA SER A 693 -17.51 2.88 17.63
C SER A 693 -16.46 2.11 18.45
N ARG A 694 -15.58 1.33 17.81
CA ARG A 694 -14.57 0.52 18.50
C ARG A 694 -13.19 1.19 18.47
N GLU A 695 -12.55 1.27 19.62
CA GLU A 695 -11.18 1.74 19.84
C GLU A 695 -10.33 0.61 20.47
N GLY A 696 -9.95 -0.39 19.66
CA GLY A 696 -9.26 -1.59 20.15
C GLY A 696 -10.16 -2.42 21.05
N SER A 697 -9.83 -2.54 22.34
CA SER A 697 -10.71 -3.16 23.35
C SER A 697 -11.77 -2.20 23.89
N ASN A 698 -11.60 -0.90 23.72
CA ASN A 698 -12.51 0.11 24.26
C ASN A 698 -13.61 0.42 23.25
N ILE A 699 -14.73 0.96 23.75
CA ILE A 699 -15.87 1.38 22.94
C ILE A 699 -16.07 2.88 23.16
N LEU A 700 -16.38 3.60 22.09
CA LEU A 700 -16.78 5.02 22.12
C LEU A 700 -18.27 5.10 21.79
N TYR A 701 -19.03 5.77 22.66
CA TYR A 701 -20.44 6.12 22.47
C TYR A 701 -20.62 7.63 22.57
N THR A 702 -21.33 8.25 21.62
CA THR A 702 -21.63 9.68 21.65
C THR A 702 -22.99 9.93 22.31
N ALA A 703 -22.98 10.41 23.55
CA ALA A 703 -24.19 10.75 24.29
C ALA A 703 -24.68 12.16 23.91
N ASN A 704 -25.80 12.23 23.18
CA ASN A 704 -26.45 13.51 22.90
C ASN A 704 -27.22 13.98 24.14
N ILE A 705 -26.86 15.14 24.70
CA ILE A 705 -27.50 15.74 25.89
C ILE A 705 -28.12 17.10 25.55
N PRO A 706 -29.25 17.51 26.14
CA PRO A 706 -29.82 18.84 25.92
C PRO A 706 -29.00 19.92 26.62
N LEU A 707 -29.06 21.15 26.12
CA LEU A 707 -28.34 22.32 26.67
C LEU A 707 -28.60 22.53 28.18
N THR A 708 -29.82 22.31 28.65
CA THR A 708 -30.18 22.45 30.07
C THR A 708 -29.46 21.46 30.96
N THR A 709 -29.38 20.18 30.58
CA THR A 709 -28.62 19.14 31.32
C THR A 709 -27.11 19.33 31.21
N ALA A 710 -26.62 19.95 30.14
CA ALA A 710 -25.21 20.31 30.01
C ALA A 710 -24.81 21.41 31.00
N LEU A 711 -25.64 22.46 31.14
CA LEU A 711 -25.43 23.56 32.07
C LEU A 711 -25.66 23.15 33.53
N LEU A 712 -26.85 22.65 33.86
CA LEU A 712 -27.30 22.36 35.22
C LEU A 712 -26.84 20.99 35.75
N GLY A 713 -26.19 20.18 34.91
CA GLY A 713 -25.92 18.77 35.19
C GLY A 713 -27.21 17.92 35.18
N GLY A 714 -27.11 16.67 35.64
CA GLY A 714 -28.27 15.78 35.78
C GLY A 714 -27.91 14.30 35.73
N GLN A 715 -28.81 13.48 35.21
CA GLN A 715 -28.56 12.06 34.91
C GLN A 715 -29.04 11.74 33.50
N VAL A 716 -28.30 10.88 32.79
CA VAL A 716 -28.61 10.44 31.43
C VAL A 716 -28.45 8.92 31.35
N ASN A 717 -29.42 8.22 30.75
CA ASN A 717 -29.32 6.78 30.54
C ASN A 717 -28.44 6.48 29.32
N ILE A 718 -27.42 5.64 29.50
CA ILE A 718 -26.41 5.34 28.49
C ILE A 718 -26.47 3.84 28.16
N PRO A 719 -26.69 3.46 26.87
CA PRO A 719 -26.68 2.06 26.46
C PRO A 719 -25.26 1.47 26.57
N THR A 720 -25.17 0.26 27.10
CA THR A 720 -23.93 -0.53 27.15
C THR A 720 -24.07 -1.79 26.28
N LEU A 721 -23.09 -2.69 26.30
CA LEU A 721 -23.20 -3.97 25.62
C LEU A 721 -24.24 -4.90 26.27
N ASP A 722 -24.45 -4.79 27.58
CA ASP A 722 -25.22 -5.74 28.39
C ASP A 722 -26.49 -5.14 29.01
N GLY A 723 -26.76 -3.84 28.80
CA GLY A 723 -27.98 -3.19 29.24
C GLY A 723 -27.94 -1.68 29.02
N SER A 724 -28.40 -0.91 30.01
CA SER A 724 -28.30 0.55 30.02
C SER A 724 -28.02 1.04 31.44
N VAL A 725 -27.13 2.02 31.59
CA VAL A 725 -26.65 2.53 32.88
C VAL A 725 -26.96 4.03 32.98
N ASN A 726 -27.61 4.45 34.06
CA ASN A 726 -27.78 5.87 34.37
C ASN A 726 -26.45 6.47 34.83
N VAL A 727 -26.02 7.54 34.16
CA VAL A 727 -24.74 8.22 34.41
C VAL A 727 -25.01 9.66 34.81
N LYS A 728 -24.37 10.10 35.90
CA LYS A 728 -24.45 11.50 36.38
C LYS A 728 -23.62 12.41 35.46
N VAL A 729 -24.28 13.42 34.90
CA VAL A 729 -23.66 14.49 34.09
C VAL A 729 -23.30 15.66 35.02
N ALA A 730 -22.11 16.21 34.86
CA ALA A 730 -21.62 17.33 35.66
C ALA A 730 -22.24 18.67 35.19
N THR A 731 -22.37 19.61 36.12
CA THR A 731 -22.64 21.03 35.80
C THR A 731 -21.56 21.60 34.89
N GLY A 732 -21.92 22.25 33.80
CA GLY A 732 -20.98 22.82 32.83
C GLY A 732 -20.30 21.79 31.91
N THR A 733 -20.94 20.64 31.63
CA THR A 733 -20.40 19.64 30.70
C THR A 733 -20.41 20.17 29.25
N ASN A 734 -19.26 20.17 28.59
CA ASN A 734 -19.06 20.68 27.24
C ASN A 734 -19.19 19.60 26.15
N THR A 735 -19.31 20.04 24.89
CA THR A 735 -19.26 19.12 23.74
C THR A 735 -17.83 18.65 23.50
N GLY A 736 -17.62 17.34 23.56
CA GLY A 736 -16.31 16.69 23.45
C GLY A 736 -15.74 16.19 24.78
N ASP A 737 -16.36 16.56 25.91
CA ASP A 737 -15.99 16.04 27.24
C ASP A 737 -16.20 14.53 27.31
N LYS A 738 -15.29 13.82 27.98
CA LYS A 738 -15.26 12.35 27.98
C LYS A 738 -15.29 11.75 29.38
N MET A 739 -16.31 10.94 29.64
CA MET A 739 -16.38 10.08 30.82
C MET A 739 -16.04 8.64 30.45
N THR A 740 -15.39 7.90 31.34
CA THR A 740 -15.03 6.49 31.10
C THR A 740 -15.74 5.60 32.13
N LEU A 741 -16.55 4.67 31.64
CA LEU A 741 -17.15 3.58 32.42
C LEU A 741 -16.24 2.36 32.30
N THR A 742 -15.53 2.05 33.38
CA THR A 742 -14.52 0.98 33.40
C THR A 742 -15.13 -0.40 33.23
N GLY A 743 -14.45 -1.28 32.47
CA GLY A 743 -14.87 -2.66 32.26
C GLY A 743 -16.13 -2.88 31.39
N MET A 744 -16.76 -1.83 30.88
CA MET A 744 -17.99 -1.89 30.07
C MET A 744 -17.75 -1.97 28.54
N GLY A 745 -16.49 -2.22 28.13
CA GLY A 745 -16.07 -2.34 26.72
C GLY A 745 -15.98 -3.79 26.19
N MET A 746 -15.24 -4.00 25.10
CA MET A 746 -15.06 -5.33 24.49
C MET A 746 -14.21 -6.25 25.38
N LYS A 747 -14.56 -7.54 25.45
CA LYS A 747 -13.72 -8.57 26.08
C LYS A 747 -12.36 -8.69 25.36
N ARG A 748 -11.26 -8.84 26.11
CA ARG A 748 -9.91 -8.95 25.53
C ARG A 748 -9.56 -10.41 25.24
N LEU A 749 -9.46 -10.76 23.96
CA LEU A 749 -8.96 -12.07 23.53
C LEU A 749 -7.53 -12.32 24.05
N GLY A 750 -7.27 -13.55 24.50
CA GLY A 750 -5.94 -13.98 24.99
C GLY A 750 -5.54 -13.50 26.40
N ALA A 751 -6.35 -12.66 27.07
CA ALA A 751 -6.05 -12.20 28.43
C ALA A 751 -6.31 -13.30 29.47
N ARG A 752 -5.25 -13.79 30.15
CA ARG A 752 -5.30 -14.84 31.20
C ARG A 752 -6.28 -14.62 32.37
N ARG A 753 -6.86 -13.42 32.52
CA ARG A 753 -7.87 -13.06 33.54
C ARG A 753 -9.16 -12.45 32.94
N GLY A 754 -9.44 -12.65 31.66
CA GLY A 754 -10.75 -12.34 31.05
C GLY A 754 -11.18 -10.87 31.04
N GLY A 755 -10.26 -9.93 31.24
CA GLY A 755 -10.59 -8.51 31.39
C GLY A 755 -11.26 -7.90 30.15
N ALA A 756 -12.21 -6.99 30.39
CA ALA A 756 -12.81 -6.15 29.35
C ALA A 756 -11.97 -4.89 29.07
N GLY A 757 -12.29 -4.18 27.99
CA GLY A 757 -11.97 -2.76 27.85
C GLY A 757 -13.03 -1.88 28.53
N ASP A 758 -12.97 -0.58 28.24
CA ASP A 758 -13.83 0.43 28.87
C ASP A 758 -14.80 1.05 27.86
N LEU A 759 -15.94 1.54 28.34
CA LEU A 759 -16.88 2.33 27.54
C LEU A 759 -16.63 3.83 27.79
N ARG A 760 -16.08 4.49 26.78
CA ARG A 760 -15.89 5.94 26.71
C ARG A 760 -17.18 6.58 26.22
N VAL A 761 -17.75 7.44 27.04
CA VAL A 761 -18.87 8.31 26.70
C VAL A 761 -18.30 9.66 26.31
N GLU A 762 -18.56 10.11 25.08
CA GLU A 762 -18.28 11.46 24.63
C GLU A 762 -19.58 12.26 24.60
N PHE A 763 -19.66 13.33 25.40
CA PHE A 763 -20.87 14.15 25.48
C PHE A 763 -20.95 15.11 24.29
N ARG A 764 -22.15 15.22 23.73
CA ARG A 764 -22.47 16.17 22.66
C ARG A 764 -23.70 16.97 23.05
N VAL A 765 -23.54 18.28 23.22
CA VAL A 765 -24.66 19.17 23.53
C VAL A 765 -25.47 19.40 22.26
N ASN A 766 -26.76 19.07 22.32
CA ASN A 766 -27.71 19.28 21.23
C ASN A 766 -28.30 20.68 21.31
N MET A 767 -27.77 21.61 20.50
CA MET A 767 -28.29 22.97 20.40
C MET A 767 -29.63 22.97 19.64
N PRO A 768 -30.73 23.50 20.22
CA PRO A 768 -32.01 23.62 19.51
C PRO A 768 -31.89 24.54 18.28
N LYS A 769 -32.46 24.11 17.15
CA LYS A 769 -32.46 24.89 15.89
C LYS A 769 -33.43 26.08 15.91
N TYR A 770 -34.46 25.99 16.74
CA TYR A 770 -35.54 26.98 16.87
C TYR A 770 -35.84 27.13 18.36
N LEU A 771 -36.15 28.35 18.79
CA LEU A 771 -36.57 28.68 20.15
C LEU A 771 -37.97 29.29 20.08
N SER A 772 -38.85 28.95 21.04
CA SER A 772 -40.09 29.71 21.24
C SER A 772 -39.77 31.13 21.74
N ALA A 773 -40.74 32.06 21.65
CA ALA A 773 -40.54 33.44 22.14
C ALA A 773 -40.07 33.48 23.60
N ASN A 774 -40.66 32.66 24.47
CA ASN A 774 -40.28 32.56 25.89
C ASN A 774 -38.86 32.01 26.05
N GLN A 775 -38.50 30.94 25.33
CA GLN A 775 -37.15 30.37 25.35
C GLN A 775 -36.10 31.34 24.82
N ARG A 776 -36.44 32.12 23.77
CA ARG A 776 -35.59 33.18 23.23
C ARG A 776 -35.33 34.26 24.27
N THR A 777 -36.37 34.73 24.95
CA THR A 777 -36.26 35.77 25.99
C THR A 777 -35.31 35.33 27.10
N ILE A 778 -35.46 34.08 27.58
CA ILE A 778 -34.59 33.49 28.62
C ILE A 778 -33.12 33.39 28.16
N VAL A 779 -32.87 33.02 26.89
CA VAL A 779 -31.49 32.93 26.35
C VAL A 779 -30.89 34.31 26.08
N GLU A 780 -31.68 35.31 25.68
CA GLU A 780 -31.21 36.69 25.52
C GLU A 780 -30.90 37.33 26.90
N MET A 781 -31.72 37.07 27.93
CA MET A 781 -31.44 37.45 29.33
C MET A 781 -30.18 36.78 29.87
N LEU A 782 -30.03 35.45 29.70
CA LEU A 782 -28.83 34.72 30.14
C LEU A 782 -27.56 35.24 29.45
N ALA A 783 -27.65 35.63 28.17
CA ALA A 783 -26.53 36.23 27.46
C ALA A 783 -26.18 37.64 27.98
N ASP A 784 -27.16 38.40 28.50
CA ASP A 784 -26.92 39.69 29.17
C ASP A 784 -26.26 39.49 30.55
N GLU A 785 -26.77 38.55 31.38
CA GLU A 785 -26.18 38.20 32.68
C GLU A 785 -24.74 37.65 32.56
N MET A 786 -24.47 36.86 31.50
CA MET A 786 -23.12 36.36 31.19
C MET A 786 -22.23 37.40 30.48
N GLY A 787 -22.73 38.59 30.16
CA GLY A 787 -21.99 39.65 29.48
C GLY A 787 -21.58 39.33 28.03
N ASP A 788 -22.28 38.41 27.35
CA ASP A 788 -21.96 38.00 25.99
C ASP A 788 -22.33 39.06 24.95
N LYS A 789 -21.29 39.71 24.43
CA LYS A 789 -21.32 40.73 23.38
C LYS A 789 -21.41 40.14 21.96
N THR A 790 -21.37 38.81 21.79
CA THR A 790 -21.34 38.15 20.49
C THR A 790 -22.70 37.66 19.99
N ALA A 791 -23.61 37.23 20.88
CA ALA A 791 -24.95 36.82 20.49
C ALA A 791 -25.84 38.02 20.05
N ARG A 792 -26.46 37.90 18.87
CA ARG A 792 -27.40 38.89 18.35
C ARG A 792 -28.72 38.85 19.14
N ARG A 793 -28.97 39.89 19.95
CA ARG A 793 -30.31 40.18 20.48
C ARG A 793 -31.26 40.58 19.34
N VAL A 794 -32.54 40.20 19.45
CA VAL A 794 -33.61 40.70 18.56
C VAL A 794 -34.75 41.33 19.38
N MET A 795 -34.91 40.95 20.65
CA MET A 795 -35.67 41.75 21.60
C MET A 795 -34.79 42.95 22.03
N ASN A 796 -35.19 44.17 21.68
CA ASN A 796 -34.52 45.38 22.18
C ASN A 796 -34.86 45.60 23.66
N VAL A 797 -34.08 44.98 24.56
CA VAL A 797 -34.12 45.28 26.00
C VAL A 797 -33.24 46.49 26.32
N SER A 798 -32.06 46.58 25.70
CA SER A 798 -31.02 47.57 26.02
C SER A 798 -31.31 49.00 25.54
N SER A 799 -32.30 49.23 24.69
CA SER A 799 -32.60 50.57 24.13
C SER A 799 -33.53 51.43 25.00
N ALA A 800 -34.01 50.91 26.14
CA ALA A 800 -34.93 51.61 27.04
C ALA A 800 -34.25 52.32 28.23
N SER A 801 -32.92 52.26 28.34
CA SER A 801 -32.18 52.74 29.52
C SER A 801 -31.63 54.17 29.43
N ASN A 802 -31.86 54.89 28.32
CA ASN A 802 -31.12 56.12 28.01
C ASN A 802 -31.89 57.22 27.24
N ASN A 803 -33.22 57.15 27.15
CA ASN A 803 -34.07 58.26 26.69
C ASN A 803 -35.48 58.17 27.30
N ASP A 804 -36.12 59.34 27.41
CA ASP A 804 -37.49 59.61 27.83
C ASP A 804 -37.97 59.05 29.19
N ALA A 805 -37.94 59.92 30.19
CA ALA A 805 -38.96 59.92 31.23
C ALA A 805 -40.33 60.31 30.63
N SER A 806 -41.42 59.99 31.34
CA SER A 806 -42.81 60.42 31.07
C SER A 806 -43.54 59.84 29.83
N ASN A 807 -43.91 58.55 29.87
CA ASN A 807 -45.18 58.10 29.27
C ASN A 807 -45.75 56.83 29.96
N PRO A 808 -46.99 56.82 30.51
CA PRO A 808 -47.50 55.66 31.26
C PRO A 808 -48.06 54.49 30.41
N ASP A 809 -48.46 54.73 29.16
CA ASP A 809 -49.48 53.89 28.48
C ASP A 809 -48.95 52.82 27.50
N SER A 810 -47.65 52.51 27.50
CA SER A 810 -47.03 51.59 26.52
C SER A 810 -47.21 50.08 26.83
N HIS A 811 -47.56 49.72 28.06
CA HIS A 811 -47.58 48.33 28.55
C HIS A 811 -48.83 47.53 28.15
N LYS A 812 -49.09 47.34 26.85
CA LYS A 812 -50.18 46.47 26.34
C LYS A 812 -49.75 45.30 25.44
N ASN A 813 -48.47 45.22 25.05
CA ASN A 813 -47.91 44.13 24.23
C ASN A 813 -46.65 43.48 24.82
N GLU A 814 -46.40 43.66 26.13
CA GLU A 814 -45.27 43.03 26.81
C GLU A 814 -45.65 41.63 27.31
N GLY A 815 -44.98 40.60 26.81
CA GLY A 815 -45.27 39.22 27.20
C GLY A 815 -45.04 38.99 28.70
N PHE A 816 -45.95 38.24 29.33
CA PHE A 816 -46.05 37.94 30.78
C PHE A 816 -44.73 37.74 31.53
N LEU A 817 -43.73 37.07 30.94
CA LEU A 817 -42.43 36.84 31.58
C LEU A 817 -41.57 38.11 31.66
N LYS A 818 -41.72 39.06 30.72
CA LYS A 818 -41.00 40.34 30.73
C LYS A 818 -41.53 41.26 31.83
N SER A 819 -42.85 41.34 32.00
CA SER A 819 -43.45 42.10 33.11
C SER A 819 -43.11 41.49 34.46
N MET A 820 -43.21 40.17 34.62
CA MET A 820 -42.76 39.49 35.85
C MET A 820 -41.27 39.74 36.15
N TRP A 821 -40.38 39.69 35.15
CA TRP A 821 -38.95 39.96 35.36
C TRP A 821 -38.72 41.42 35.78
N HIS A 822 -39.36 42.40 35.13
CA HIS A 822 -39.29 43.80 35.56
C HIS A 822 -39.89 44.04 36.95
N THR A 823 -40.89 43.27 37.38
CA THR A 823 -41.37 43.30 38.78
C THR A 823 -40.36 42.70 39.76
N LEU A 824 -39.59 41.69 39.33
CA LEU A 824 -38.60 41.01 40.17
C LEU A 824 -37.29 41.80 40.32
N THR A 825 -36.83 42.46 39.25
CA THR A 825 -35.52 43.17 39.24
C THR A 825 -35.59 44.64 39.63
N ASN A 826 -36.76 45.28 39.53
CA ASN A 826 -36.99 46.62 40.08
C ASN A 826 -37.36 46.62 41.58
N HIS A 827 -37.22 45.49 42.28
CA HIS A 827 -37.51 45.43 43.73
C HIS A 827 -36.48 46.29 44.50
N PRO A 828 -36.90 47.24 45.36
CA PRO A 828 -36.00 48.23 45.94
C PRO A 828 -35.11 47.64 47.04
N ALA A 829 -33.96 47.07 46.65
CA ALA A 829 -32.91 46.58 47.54
C ALA A 829 -31.54 47.28 47.34
N HIS A 830 -31.38 48.07 46.27
CA HIS A 830 -30.10 48.68 45.90
C HIS A 830 -30.24 50.14 45.37
N GLN A 831 -30.79 51.05 46.18
CA GLN A 831 -30.48 52.47 46.03
C GLN A 831 -30.26 53.17 47.38
N LYS A 832 -29.03 53.67 47.55
CA LYS A 832 -28.55 54.67 48.52
C LYS A 832 -28.68 54.33 50.01
N GLU A 833 -27.55 54.48 50.70
CA GLU A 833 -27.43 55.56 51.67
C GLU A 833 -25.98 56.06 51.73
N GLY A 834 -25.78 57.28 52.26
CA GLY A 834 -24.46 57.91 52.37
C GLY A 834 -24.49 59.10 53.33
N GLU A 835 -23.56 59.06 54.29
CA GLU A 835 -23.12 60.14 55.21
C GLU A 835 -24.16 60.87 56.10
N GLU A 836 -24.24 60.38 57.34
CA GLU A 836 -24.25 61.12 58.63
C GLU A 836 -25.48 61.92 59.16
N LYS A 837 -25.69 61.73 60.48
CA LYS A 837 -26.33 62.61 61.51
C LYS A 837 -27.85 62.84 61.39
N SER A 838 -28.68 62.32 62.31
CA SER A 838 -28.67 62.76 63.72
C SER A 838 -29.63 62.00 64.67
N SER A 839 -29.34 62.06 65.98
CA SER A 839 -30.22 61.93 67.17
C SER A 839 -31.28 60.79 67.32
N ALA A 840 -30.91 59.82 68.18
CA ALA A 840 -31.56 59.50 69.48
C ALA A 840 -32.80 58.58 69.64
N ASP A 841 -32.67 57.73 70.68
CA ASP A 841 -33.66 57.19 71.64
C ASP A 841 -34.56 55.93 71.40
N LYS A 842 -34.04 54.80 71.91
CA LYS A 842 -34.63 53.85 72.91
C LYS A 842 -35.78 52.86 72.60
N SER A 843 -35.59 51.66 73.19
CA SER A 843 -36.60 50.77 73.84
C SER A 843 -37.58 49.95 72.96
N ASP A 844 -38.00 48.72 73.31
CA ASP A 844 -37.35 47.68 74.14
C ASP A 844 -37.90 46.25 73.91
N ALA A 845 -37.14 45.27 74.42
CA ALA A 845 -37.48 43.90 74.86
C ALA A 845 -38.75 43.10 74.39
N LYS A 846 -38.45 41.91 73.83
CA LYS A 846 -39.12 40.58 74.10
C LYS A 846 -40.59 40.42 73.61
N LYS A 847 -41.20 39.21 73.51
CA LYS A 847 -40.89 37.86 74.05
C LYS A 847 -41.50 36.74 73.19
N ASP A 848 -41.01 35.50 73.32
CA ASP A 848 -41.57 34.28 72.73
C ASP A 848 -42.96 33.88 73.28
N SER A 849 -43.75 33.19 72.47
CA SER A 849 -44.58 32.04 72.89
C SER A 849 -44.97 31.16 71.69
N LYS A 850 -45.50 29.95 71.96
CA LYS A 850 -45.67 28.81 71.03
C LYS A 850 -46.85 27.95 71.49
N SER A 851 -47.33 27.02 70.65
CA SER A 851 -48.30 25.92 70.96
C SER A 851 -49.72 26.37 71.35
N ASP A 852 -50.81 25.60 71.17
CA ASP A 852 -51.10 24.39 70.36
C ASP A 852 -52.65 24.27 70.24
N ASN A 853 -53.29 24.00 69.09
CA ASN A 853 -53.66 22.68 68.53
C ASN A 853 -54.98 22.07 69.10
N LYS A 854 -55.52 21.02 68.45
CA LYS A 854 -56.81 20.29 68.70
C LYS A 854 -58.07 21.00 68.15
N ASP A 855 -59.13 20.32 67.69
CA ASP A 855 -59.46 18.88 67.46
C ASP A 855 -60.64 18.83 66.44
N ASN A 856 -61.04 17.76 65.72
CA ASN A 856 -60.54 16.39 65.49
C ASN A 856 -61.08 15.88 64.11
N LYS A 857 -61.24 14.56 63.90
CA LYS A 857 -61.91 13.85 62.77
C LYS A 857 -63.03 12.93 63.32
N PRO A 858 -63.94 12.30 62.55
CA PRO A 858 -63.60 11.07 61.79
C PRO A 858 -64.48 10.68 60.55
N LYS A 859 -63.91 9.84 59.66
CA LYS A 859 -64.52 8.66 58.95
C LYS A 859 -65.79 8.80 58.05
N ASP A 860 -66.17 7.87 57.16
CA ASP A 860 -65.75 6.48 56.85
C ASP A 860 -65.62 6.18 55.31
N GLU A 861 -65.26 4.95 54.92
CA GLU A 861 -65.08 4.43 53.54
C GLU A 861 -65.99 3.19 53.28
N PRO A 862 -66.34 2.82 52.02
CA PRO A 862 -65.95 1.46 51.56
C PRO A 862 -65.63 1.32 50.05
N LYS A 863 -65.13 0.12 49.66
CA LYS A 863 -64.62 -0.27 48.32
C LYS A 863 -65.51 -1.29 47.61
N LYS A 864 -65.50 -1.37 46.26
CA LYS A 864 -65.09 -2.57 45.44
C LYS A 864 -65.46 -2.57 43.92
N SER A 865 -64.56 -3.13 43.08
CA SER A 865 -64.70 -4.04 41.89
C SER A 865 -65.79 -3.87 40.80
N ASP A 866 -65.74 -4.40 39.55
CA ASP A 866 -64.73 -4.91 38.55
C ASP A 866 -65.54 -5.46 37.31
N SER A 867 -65.04 -5.79 36.10
CA SER A 867 -63.90 -5.36 35.24
C SER A 867 -64.03 -5.99 33.79
N GLY A 868 -63.36 -5.45 32.76
CA GLY A 868 -63.20 -6.06 31.41
C GLY A 868 -64.36 -5.84 30.39
N PRO A 869 -64.29 -6.36 29.13
CA PRO A 869 -63.18 -6.99 28.38
C PRO A 869 -62.70 -6.08 27.20
N ALA A 870 -61.83 -6.46 26.25
CA ALA A 870 -61.25 -7.75 25.85
C ALA A 870 -59.78 -7.59 25.39
#